data_AF-A0A4R4F7M5-F1
#
_entry.id   AF-A0A4R4F7M5-F1
#
_cell.length_a   1.000
_cell.length_b   1.000
_cell.length_c   1.000
_cell.angle_alpha   90.00
_cell.angle_beta   90.00
_cell.angle_gamma   90.00
#
_symmetry.space_group_name_H-M   'P 1'
#
loop_
_entity.id
_entity.type
_entity.pdbx_description
1 polymer ?
#
loop_
_entity_poly.entity_id
_entity_poly.type
_entity_poly.pdbx_seq_one_letter_code
_entity_poly.pdbx_strand_id
1 'polypeptide(L)'
;MTLKHWLVGAALVGASSSAAVAETFLLEDIQVRGLQRVALGAALTYVPVRPGEEVDEISIRETIRELYASTHFDDIQVERVGNSLVITVQERPVINAVELEGNKDLKDDQLLDSLRTSGIAEGESLDRTVISGIARSIEEFYHSVGKYTAQVDVRVINRPRNRVDLRFEFEEGAAAEIEQINVIGNNVFSREQLLSQMELRDEVPFWRIFTKRNYQQEQLVGDLENIESFYLNNGYLQFSMDSVQVDITPELESIYVTLNLSEGEQFNVDGVEIIGDIQRHREWLDRLGALIDNKQYSQAEVTNLEEAIKRYFGRMGYARTEVNTMPTLDQETNTVKLTMMVDPGQRVYVRRINFEGNDATADEVLRREMRQIEGAWLSDQLVEQGKVRLERLGYFETVEFETVPVPGEPDLVDVLYNVKEQPSGTFQAGMGYGDYAGLSFNVAVSQENFLGSGNSVGFQVDTNRYSKSLRLNYRDNYFTDDGVSLGGSIYYNDFDAGQANLQQYNQTSYGVGLNMGFPVNEYNRLNFGFGYAKTGITQFDPYEQTRDFYERYAEQSSSDARLEFDSFYATASWSRITLNRGVFPTDGTENSLSLKVTSPNSDLQYFRAEYNFRYYQPFDDDHNWVGLTRMSFGYGNGYGDDDGFEYTLPFWENFYGGGGDSLRGFEQNRTGPKGLIRRTNYIQGPPDENGLPTQIALGPEHDTLDVLRRRALGGNAMFNASIELIFPTPFVGESTRGTIRTSAFIDVSSVWDTEFNYDEYKDLQVVEGTPFWDYSDPGNYQASYGASLQWLSPMGALTFSLGFPLRSLDSELEDQFTFNIGTTF
;
A
#
# COMPACT_ATOMS: atom_id res chain seq x y z
N MET A 1 -50.72 89.92 20.34
CA MET A 1 -51.89 89.80 19.46
C MET A 1 -51.41 89.64 18.03
N THR A 2 -51.23 88.41 17.54
CA THR A 2 -51.18 88.07 16.10
C THR A 2 -50.91 86.57 15.99
N LEU A 3 -51.89 85.75 16.35
CA LEU A 3 -51.84 84.30 16.12
C LEU A 3 -53.24 83.81 15.71
N LYS A 4 -53.64 84.15 14.49
CA LYS A 4 -54.92 83.68 13.94
C LYS A 4 -54.98 83.69 12.40
N HIS A 5 -53.89 83.32 11.70
CA HIS A 5 -53.93 83.16 10.24
C HIS A 5 -53.06 82.01 9.68
N TRP A 6 -52.46 81.14 10.51
CA TRP A 6 -51.61 80.03 10.04
C TRP A 6 -52.15 78.62 10.35
N LEU A 7 -53.46 78.49 10.59
CA LEU A 7 -54.10 77.19 10.90
C LEU A 7 -55.08 76.68 9.82
N VAL A 8 -55.20 77.39 8.68
CA VAL A 8 -56.08 76.97 7.57
C VAL A 8 -55.27 76.47 6.35
N GLY A 9 -53.97 76.76 6.27
CA GLY A 9 -53.09 76.28 5.19
C GLY A 9 -52.56 74.84 5.37
N ALA A 10 -52.60 74.28 6.57
CA ALA A 10 -52.13 72.92 6.85
C ALA A 10 -53.25 71.85 6.75
N ALA A 11 -54.52 72.25 6.62
CA ALA A 11 -55.66 71.35 6.46
C ALA A 11 -56.05 71.09 5.00
N LEU A 12 -55.37 71.71 4.02
CA LEU A 12 -55.72 71.65 2.59
C LEU A 12 -54.65 71.02 1.69
N VAL A 13 -53.54 70.51 2.26
CA VAL A 13 -52.53 69.70 1.54
C VAL A 13 -52.64 68.21 1.89
N GLY A 14 -53.51 67.84 2.85
CA GLY A 14 -53.76 66.43 3.24
C GLY A 14 -54.82 65.69 2.40
N ALA A 15 -55.32 66.28 1.31
CA ALA A 15 -56.40 65.68 0.51
C ALA A 15 -56.00 65.62 -0.98
N SER A 16 -54.86 65.01 -1.29
CA SER A 16 -54.48 64.60 -2.65
C SER A 16 -53.53 63.42 -2.59
N SER A 17 -53.85 62.44 -1.76
CA SER A 17 -53.40 61.07 -1.98
C SER A 17 -54.63 60.33 -2.46
N SER A 18 -54.88 60.39 -3.77
CA SER A 18 -55.70 59.37 -4.41
C SER A 18 -54.98 58.05 -4.15
N ALA A 19 -55.38 57.35 -3.09
CA ALA A 19 -55.11 55.93 -3.00
C ALA A 19 -55.71 55.34 -4.28
N ALA A 20 -54.86 54.87 -5.18
CA ALA A 20 -55.29 53.95 -6.20
C ALA A 20 -55.89 52.77 -5.43
N VAL A 21 -57.22 52.73 -5.35
CA VAL A 21 -57.93 51.57 -4.83
C VAL A 21 -57.60 50.47 -5.83
N ALA A 22 -56.74 49.52 -5.44
CA ALA A 22 -56.48 48.34 -6.23
C ALA A 22 -57.83 47.68 -6.50
N GLU A 23 -58.15 47.48 -7.78
CA GLU A 23 -59.44 46.95 -8.21
C GLU A 23 -59.49 45.46 -7.84
N THR A 24 -59.99 45.15 -6.63
CA THR A 24 -60.18 43.77 -6.18
C THR A 24 -61.40 43.15 -6.86
N PHE A 25 -61.37 41.86 -7.13
CA PHE A 25 -62.53 41.13 -7.64
C PHE A 25 -62.71 39.80 -6.93
N LEU A 26 -63.96 39.38 -6.78
CA LEU A 26 -64.30 38.08 -6.19
C LEU A 26 -64.06 36.98 -7.22
N LEU A 27 -63.16 36.05 -6.90
CA LEU A 27 -62.78 34.94 -7.78
C LEU A 27 -63.84 33.83 -7.72
N GLU A 28 -64.48 33.51 -8.85
CA GLU A 28 -65.50 32.45 -8.92
C GLU A 28 -64.95 31.11 -9.43
N ASP A 29 -63.96 31.14 -10.31
CA ASP A 29 -63.42 29.94 -10.97
C ASP A 29 -61.96 30.15 -11.42
N ILE A 30 -61.17 29.08 -11.44
CA ILE A 30 -59.78 29.06 -11.93
C ILE A 30 -59.68 28.04 -13.05
N GLN A 31 -59.28 28.49 -14.23
CA GLN A 31 -59.09 27.63 -15.40
C GLN A 31 -57.62 27.58 -15.79
N VAL A 32 -57.03 26.38 -15.80
CA VAL A 32 -55.65 26.18 -16.27
C VAL A 32 -55.67 25.56 -17.67
N ARG A 33 -54.99 26.18 -18.63
CA ARG A 33 -54.88 25.75 -20.03
C ARG A 33 -53.43 25.49 -20.40
N GLY A 34 -53.17 24.46 -21.19
CA GLY A 34 -51.82 24.13 -21.68
C GLY A 34 -51.08 23.06 -20.87
N LEU A 35 -51.74 22.48 -19.85
CA LEU A 35 -51.26 21.28 -19.16
C LEU A 35 -51.23 20.07 -20.11
N GLN A 36 -50.16 19.30 -20.06
CA GLN A 36 -49.96 18.06 -20.81
C GLN A 36 -49.62 16.91 -19.86
N ARG A 37 -48.63 17.09 -18.98
CA ARG A 37 -48.17 16.07 -18.01
C ARG A 37 -48.49 16.45 -16.57
N VAL A 38 -48.49 17.74 -16.24
CA VAL A 38 -48.82 18.21 -14.89
C VAL A 38 -50.33 18.08 -14.70
N ALA A 39 -50.74 17.35 -13.65
CA ALA A 39 -52.15 17.21 -13.33
C ALA A 39 -52.71 18.56 -12.84
N LEU A 40 -53.95 18.88 -13.22
CA LEU A 40 -54.63 20.13 -12.82
C LEU A 40 -54.59 20.36 -11.30
N GLY A 41 -54.81 19.32 -10.50
CA GLY A 41 -54.76 19.42 -9.04
C GLY A 41 -53.38 19.82 -8.49
N ALA A 42 -52.30 19.40 -9.15
CA ALA A 42 -50.93 19.77 -8.77
C ALA A 42 -50.58 21.20 -9.20
N ALA A 43 -51.08 21.65 -10.36
CA ALA A 43 -50.93 23.06 -10.75
C ALA A 43 -51.65 24.00 -9.76
N LEU A 44 -52.84 23.60 -9.29
CA LEU A 44 -53.65 24.38 -8.35
C LEU A 44 -53.05 24.46 -6.94
N THR A 45 -52.16 23.56 -6.52
CA THR A 45 -51.48 23.68 -5.21
C THR A 45 -50.46 24.81 -5.14
N TYR A 46 -49.97 25.27 -6.29
CA TYR A 46 -49.06 26.43 -6.41
C TYR A 46 -49.81 27.74 -6.68
N VAL A 47 -51.14 27.70 -6.75
CA VAL A 47 -51.96 28.90 -6.90
C VAL A 47 -52.42 29.34 -5.50
N PRO A 48 -51.91 30.45 -4.96
CA PRO A 48 -52.20 30.88 -3.58
C PRO A 48 -53.66 31.35 -3.39
N VAL A 49 -54.35 31.68 -4.47
CA VAL A 49 -55.74 32.15 -4.48
C VAL A 49 -56.74 31.03 -4.71
N ARG A 50 -57.89 31.07 -4.04
CA ARG A 50 -58.96 30.07 -4.17
C ARG A 50 -60.29 30.68 -4.64
N PRO A 51 -61.13 29.90 -5.33
CA PRO A 51 -62.50 30.32 -5.62
C PRO A 51 -63.23 30.73 -4.32
N GLY A 52 -63.77 31.94 -4.29
CA GLY A 52 -64.42 32.57 -3.14
C GLY A 52 -63.60 33.68 -2.45
N GLU A 53 -62.34 33.90 -2.83
CA GLU A 53 -61.47 34.94 -2.27
C GLU A 53 -61.45 36.22 -3.13
N GLU A 54 -61.16 37.37 -2.51
CA GLU A 54 -60.90 38.62 -3.25
C GLU A 54 -59.46 38.64 -3.76
N VAL A 55 -59.30 38.75 -5.07
CA VAL A 55 -58.01 38.73 -5.75
C VAL A 55 -57.64 40.15 -6.20
N ASP A 56 -56.40 40.54 -5.90
CA ASP A 56 -55.79 41.78 -6.35
C ASP A 56 -54.60 41.52 -7.29
N GLU A 57 -54.02 42.59 -7.83
CA GLU A 57 -52.88 42.50 -8.75
C GLU A 57 -51.62 41.92 -8.08
N ILE A 58 -51.49 42.06 -6.76
CA ILE A 58 -50.41 41.47 -5.96
C ILE A 58 -50.56 39.95 -5.93
N SER A 59 -51.77 39.45 -5.66
CA SER A 59 -52.10 38.03 -5.63
C SER A 59 -51.91 37.36 -7.00
N ILE A 60 -52.19 38.07 -8.09
CA ILE A 60 -51.91 37.59 -9.46
C ILE A 60 -50.39 37.45 -9.67
N ARG A 61 -49.61 38.45 -9.27
CA ARG A 61 -48.14 38.42 -9.39
C ARG A 61 -47.53 37.32 -8.53
N GLU A 62 -48.07 37.10 -7.34
CA GLU A 62 -47.67 36.03 -6.44
C GLU A 62 -48.01 34.66 -7.02
N THR A 63 -49.19 34.51 -7.64
CA THR A 63 -49.58 33.31 -8.40
C THR A 63 -48.61 33.01 -9.53
N ILE A 64 -48.26 34.02 -10.34
CA ILE A 64 -47.26 33.85 -11.42
C ILE A 64 -45.91 33.42 -10.84
N ARG A 65 -45.48 34.06 -9.74
CA ARG A 65 -44.21 33.76 -9.08
C ARG A 65 -44.15 32.33 -8.52
N GLU A 66 -45.19 31.87 -7.84
CA GLU A 66 -45.27 30.51 -7.29
C GLU A 66 -45.32 29.44 -8.39
N LEU A 67 -46.04 29.71 -9.47
CA LEU A 67 -46.06 28.82 -10.64
C LEU A 67 -44.69 28.74 -11.33
N TYR A 68 -43.95 29.85 -11.44
CA TYR A 68 -42.56 29.81 -11.93
C TYR A 68 -41.64 29.07 -10.93
N ALA A 69 -41.83 29.27 -9.63
CA ALA A 69 -41.05 28.61 -8.58
C ALA A 69 -41.26 27.08 -8.55
N SER A 70 -42.39 26.59 -9.07
CA SER A 70 -42.65 25.14 -9.21
C SER A 70 -41.74 24.44 -10.23
N THR A 71 -40.97 25.18 -11.04
CA THR A 71 -40.06 24.68 -12.10
C THR A 71 -40.70 23.87 -13.23
N HIS A 72 -42.02 23.68 -13.23
CA HIS A 72 -42.73 22.86 -14.22
C HIS A 72 -43.12 23.61 -15.50
N PHE A 73 -43.06 24.95 -15.50
CA PHE A 73 -43.56 25.79 -16.59
C PHE A 73 -42.49 26.73 -17.15
N ASP A 74 -42.50 26.92 -18.47
CA ASP A 74 -41.57 27.76 -19.25
C ASP A 74 -42.16 29.17 -19.46
N ASP A 75 -43.47 29.24 -19.76
CA ASP A 75 -44.22 30.48 -19.90
C ASP A 75 -45.54 30.39 -19.13
N ILE A 76 -45.89 31.46 -18.41
CA ILE A 76 -47.13 31.55 -17.62
C ILE A 76 -47.79 32.89 -17.90
N GLN A 77 -49.01 32.84 -18.42
CA GLN A 77 -49.84 34.00 -18.69
C GLN A 77 -51.13 33.89 -17.89
N VAL A 78 -51.41 34.91 -17.06
CA VAL A 78 -52.61 34.96 -16.24
C VAL A 78 -53.50 36.06 -16.76
N GLU A 79 -54.68 35.69 -17.25
CA GLU A 79 -55.69 36.61 -17.76
C GLU A 79 -56.94 36.56 -16.86
N ARG A 80 -57.50 37.73 -16.57
CA ARG A 80 -58.81 37.84 -15.94
C ARG A 80 -59.88 37.89 -17.03
N VAL A 81 -60.82 36.95 -16.99
CA VAL A 81 -61.99 36.92 -17.87
C VAL A 81 -63.26 36.96 -17.00
N GLY A 82 -63.85 38.14 -16.82
CA GLY A 82 -64.97 38.33 -15.90
C GLY A 82 -64.55 38.19 -14.43
N ASN A 83 -65.15 37.22 -13.72
CA ASN A 83 -64.80 36.82 -12.34
C ASN A 83 -63.97 35.52 -12.29
N SER A 84 -63.46 35.05 -13.43
CA SER A 84 -62.63 33.85 -13.53
C SER A 84 -61.19 34.19 -13.90
N LEU A 85 -60.26 33.41 -13.37
CA LEU A 85 -58.82 33.57 -13.62
C LEU A 85 -58.36 32.45 -14.55
N VAL A 86 -57.90 32.82 -15.75
CA VAL A 86 -57.45 31.89 -16.80
C VAL A 86 -55.93 31.90 -16.81
N ILE A 87 -55.34 30.78 -16.39
CA ILE A 87 -53.89 30.56 -16.36
C ILE A 87 -53.53 29.75 -17.60
N THR A 88 -52.90 30.39 -18.57
CA THR A 88 -52.32 29.69 -19.73
C THR A 88 -50.87 29.39 -19.42
N VAL A 89 -50.51 28.10 -19.42
CA VAL A 89 -49.16 27.63 -19.11
C VAL A 89 -48.56 26.89 -20.30
N GLN A 90 -47.25 27.03 -20.49
CA GLN A 90 -46.45 26.17 -21.34
C GLN A 90 -45.57 25.31 -20.45
N GLU A 91 -45.80 23.99 -20.41
CA GLU A 91 -44.98 23.08 -19.62
C GLU A 91 -43.55 22.99 -20.14
N ARG A 92 -42.58 22.94 -19.22
CA ARG A 92 -41.19 22.62 -19.55
C ARG A 92 -41.09 21.19 -20.10
N PRO A 93 -40.24 20.95 -21.11
CA PRO A 93 -40.06 19.62 -21.62
C PRO A 93 -39.32 18.74 -20.60
N VAL A 94 -39.62 17.44 -20.58
CA VAL A 94 -38.97 16.47 -19.69
C VAL A 94 -37.75 15.86 -20.37
N ILE A 95 -36.63 15.80 -19.65
CA ILE A 95 -35.38 15.19 -20.13
C ILE A 95 -35.61 13.67 -20.26
N ASN A 96 -35.38 13.15 -21.45
CA ASN A 96 -35.55 11.73 -21.77
C ASN A 96 -34.23 10.96 -21.77
N ALA A 97 -33.14 11.59 -22.18
CA ALA A 97 -31.78 11.06 -22.14
C ALA A 97 -30.76 12.20 -22.08
N VAL A 98 -29.61 11.94 -21.46
CA VAL A 98 -28.43 12.81 -21.48
C VAL A 98 -27.29 12.03 -22.13
N GLU A 99 -26.81 12.52 -23.27
CA GLU A 99 -25.72 11.92 -24.05
C GLU A 99 -24.47 12.80 -23.95
N LEU A 100 -23.32 12.20 -23.67
CA LEU A 100 -22.01 12.86 -23.62
C LEU A 100 -21.16 12.34 -24.78
N GLU A 101 -20.57 13.24 -25.57
CA GLU A 101 -19.74 12.87 -26.72
C GLU A 101 -18.50 13.77 -26.81
N GLY A 102 -17.30 13.17 -26.76
CA GLY A 102 -16.02 13.88 -26.93
C GLY A 102 -15.23 14.11 -25.64
N ASN A 103 -15.81 13.81 -24.47
CA ASN A 103 -15.14 13.84 -23.18
C ASN A 103 -14.17 12.66 -23.03
N LYS A 104 -12.87 12.91 -23.19
CA LYS A 104 -11.80 11.90 -23.08
C LYS A 104 -11.10 11.96 -21.73
N ASP A 105 -10.95 13.16 -21.16
CA ASP A 105 -10.23 13.36 -19.91
C ASP A 105 -11.14 13.21 -18.69
N LEU A 106 -12.45 13.37 -18.87
CA LEU A 106 -13.46 13.20 -17.81
C LEU A 106 -14.32 11.97 -18.07
N LYS A 107 -14.48 11.14 -17.03
CA LYS A 107 -15.34 9.95 -17.08
C LYS A 107 -16.80 10.35 -17.10
N ASP A 108 -17.58 9.66 -17.94
CA ASP A 108 -19.02 9.87 -18.09
C ASP A 108 -19.76 9.89 -16.75
N ASP A 109 -19.47 8.93 -15.86
CA ASP A 109 -20.16 8.80 -14.57
C ASP A 109 -20.00 10.04 -13.68
N GLN A 110 -18.80 10.64 -13.65
CA GLN A 110 -18.53 11.83 -12.84
C GLN A 110 -19.28 13.06 -13.38
N LEU A 111 -19.33 13.19 -14.71
CA LEU A 111 -20.08 14.27 -15.37
C LEU A 111 -21.59 14.09 -15.15
N LEU A 112 -22.10 12.88 -15.29
CA LEU A 112 -23.52 12.59 -15.06
C LEU A 112 -23.94 12.85 -13.61
N ASP A 113 -23.13 12.52 -12.61
CA ASP A 113 -23.44 12.81 -11.21
C ASP A 113 -23.39 14.32 -10.89
N SER A 114 -22.46 15.06 -11.49
CA SER A 114 -22.44 16.53 -11.38
C SER A 114 -23.68 17.17 -12.03
N LEU A 115 -24.08 16.69 -13.21
CA LEU A 115 -25.28 17.12 -13.92
C LEU A 115 -26.56 16.82 -13.12
N ARG A 116 -26.64 15.63 -12.50
CA ARG A 116 -27.76 15.26 -11.61
C ARG A 116 -27.88 16.21 -10.43
N THR A 117 -26.76 16.54 -9.79
CA THR A 117 -26.72 17.50 -8.66
C THR A 117 -27.19 18.90 -9.09
N SER A 118 -26.94 19.25 -10.35
CA SER A 118 -27.40 20.51 -10.97
C SER A 118 -28.84 20.46 -11.51
N GLY A 119 -29.59 19.38 -11.25
CA GLY A 119 -30.98 19.24 -11.69
C GLY A 119 -31.16 18.77 -13.14
N ILE A 120 -30.11 18.31 -13.80
CA ILE A 120 -30.14 17.75 -15.16
C ILE A 120 -30.03 16.22 -15.06
N ALA A 121 -31.18 15.55 -15.03
CA ALA A 121 -31.26 14.10 -14.98
C ALA A 121 -32.44 13.58 -15.82
N GLU A 122 -32.38 12.31 -16.22
CA GLU A 122 -33.50 11.66 -16.89
C GLU A 122 -34.75 11.70 -16.01
N GLY A 123 -35.86 12.19 -16.57
CA GLY A 123 -37.14 12.34 -15.86
C GLY A 123 -37.39 13.75 -15.29
N GLU A 124 -36.36 14.60 -15.17
CA GLU A 124 -36.49 15.97 -14.68
C GLU A 124 -36.98 16.95 -15.77
N SER A 125 -37.57 18.07 -15.36
CA SER A 125 -37.97 19.14 -16.28
C SER A 125 -36.79 20.02 -16.67
N LEU A 126 -36.62 20.27 -17.97
CA LEU A 126 -35.52 21.07 -18.50
C LEU A 126 -35.78 22.57 -18.38
N ASP A 127 -34.94 23.26 -17.60
CA ASP A 127 -34.81 24.72 -17.66
C ASP A 127 -33.77 25.11 -18.72
N ARG A 128 -34.23 25.73 -19.81
CA ARG A 128 -33.34 26.14 -20.91
C ARG A 128 -32.35 27.23 -20.51
N THR A 129 -32.64 28.00 -19.46
CA THR A 129 -31.77 29.08 -18.99
C THR A 129 -30.54 28.56 -18.25
N VAL A 130 -30.64 27.36 -17.68
CA VAL A 130 -29.57 26.74 -16.88
C VAL A 130 -28.54 26.02 -17.78
N ILE A 131 -28.95 25.59 -18.98
CA ILE A 131 -28.10 24.85 -19.93
C ILE A 131 -26.82 25.62 -20.28
N SER A 132 -26.96 26.90 -20.64
CA SER A 132 -25.81 27.75 -20.99
C SER A 132 -24.89 28.00 -19.79
N GLY A 133 -25.45 28.05 -18.58
CA GLY A 133 -24.67 28.17 -17.35
C GLY A 133 -23.85 26.92 -17.05
N ILE A 134 -24.46 25.74 -17.23
CA ILE A 134 -23.80 24.43 -17.04
C ILE A 134 -22.70 24.22 -18.08
N ALA A 135 -22.98 24.47 -19.36
CA ALA A 135 -21.99 24.36 -20.42
C ALA A 135 -20.75 25.22 -20.11
N ARG A 136 -20.98 26.48 -19.75
CA ARG A 136 -19.91 27.40 -19.33
C ARG A 136 -19.18 26.95 -18.07
N SER A 137 -19.86 26.38 -17.09
CA SER A 137 -19.21 25.85 -15.88
C SER A 137 -18.29 24.67 -16.18
N ILE A 138 -18.66 23.82 -17.15
CA ILE A 138 -17.84 22.71 -17.61
C ILE A 138 -16.64 23.23 -18.44
N GLU A 139 -16.84 24.24 -19.29
CA GLU A 139 -15.74 24.95 -19.97
C GLU A 139 -14.77 25.57 -18.96
N GLU A 140 -15.27 26.27 -17.94
CA GLU A 140 -14.47 26.85 -16.85
C GLU A 140 -13.68 25.77 -16.09
N PHE A 141 -14.24 24.57 -15.91
CA PHE A 141 -13.52 23.43 -15.35
C PHE A 141 -12.39 22.96 -16.28
N TYR A 142 -12.61 22.84 -17.59
CA TYR A 142 -11.54 22.51 -18.52
C TYR A 142 -10.44 23.60 -18.55
N HIS A 143 -10.82 24.87 -18.42
CA HIS A 143 -9.88 25.99 -18.30
C HIS A 143 -9.04 25.88 -17.02
N SER A 144 -9.62 25.47 -15.89
CA SER A 144 -8.88 25.34 -14.61
C SER A 144 -7.82 24.23 -14.65
N VAL A 145 -8.02 23.20 -15.46
CA VAL A 145 -7.04 22.12 -15.73
C VAL A 145 -6.12 22.41 -16.93
N GLY A 146 -6.13 23.66 -17.43
CA GLY A 146 -5.19 24.14 -18.44
C GLY A 146 -5.63 23.97 -19.90
N LYS A 147 -6.88 23.58 -20.18
CA LYS A 147 -7.40 23.40 -21.55
C LYS A 147 -8.21 24.61 -22.00
N TYR A 148 -7.53 25.72 -22.31
CA TYR A 148 -8.18 26.99 -22.69
C TYR A 148 -8.85 27.00 -24.06
N THR A 149 -8.61 25.98 -24.88
CA THR A 149 -9.28 25.78 -26.17
C THR A 149 -10.53 24.90 -26.05
N ALA A 150 -10.90 24.49 -24.83
CA ALA A 150 -12.03 23.63 -24.61
C ALA A 150 -13.36 24.34 -24.90
N GLN A 151 -14.26 23.67 -25.62
CA GLN A 151 -15.60 24.16 -25.91
C GLN A 151 -16.63 23.05 -25.60
N VAL A 152 -17.75 23.43 -24.98
CA VAL A 152 -18.83 22.50 -24.65
C VAL A 152 -20.14 23.01 -25.20
N ASP A 153 -20.63 22.34 -26.25
CA ASP A 153 -21.90 22.69 -26.88
C ASP A 153 -23.01 21.75 -26.40
N VAL A 154 -24.20 22.31 -26.12
CA VAL A 154 -25.37 21.53 -25.73
C VAL A 154 -26.45 21.60 -26.79
N ARG A 155 -26.75 20.45 -27.40
CA ARG A 155 -27.83 20.31 -28.37
C ARG A 155 -29.08 19.75 -27.72
N VAL A 156 -30.16 20.53 -27.78
CA VAL A 156 -31.49 20.13 -27.30
C VAL A 156 -32.29 19.52 -28.45
N ILE A 157 -32.50 18.20 -28.41
CA ILE A 157 -33.21 17.46 -29.45
C ILE A 157 -34.64 17.20 -28.99
N ASN A 158 -35.62 17.90 -29.58
CA ASN A 158 -37.03 17.71 -29.23
C ASN A 158 -37.53 16.32 -29.64
N ARG A 159 -38.29 15.68 -28.74
CA ARG A 159 -38.92 14.38 -28.91
C ARG A 159 -40.44 14.48 -28.75
N PRO A 160 -41.21 13.54 -29.32
CA PRO A 160 -42.66 13.51 -29.14
C PRO A 160 -43.05 13.42 -27.65
N ARG A 161 -44.20 14.04 -27.32
CA ARG A 161 -44.78 14.12 -25.96
C ARG A 161 -44.04 15.05 -24.99
N ASN A 162 -43.66 16.25 -25.48
CA ASN A 162 -42.95 17.29 -24.71
C ASN A 162 -41.71 16.75 -23.98
N ARG A 163 -40.88 16.01 -24.70
CA ARG A 163 -39.63 15.44 -24.20
C ARG A 163 -38.45 15.98 -24.97
N VAL A 164 -37.27 15.93 -24.39
CA VAL A 164 -36.02 16.41 -24.99
C VAL A 164 -34.89 15.44 -24.66
N ASP A 165 -34.02 15.16 -25.62
CA ASP A 165 -32.71 14.58 -25.35
C ASP A 165 -31.68 15.72 -25.31
N LEU A 166 -30.80 15.69 -24.33
CA LEU A 166 -29.68 16.63 -24.21
C LEU A 166 -28.42 15.94 -24.67
N ARG A 167 -27.76 16.49 -25.70
CA ARG A 167 -26.45 16.01 -26.13
C ARG A 167 -25.40 17.07 -25.83
N PHE A 168 -24.44 16.72 -24.99
CA PHE A 168 -23.26 17.52 -24.71
C PHE A 168 -22.15 17.05 -25.67
N GLU A 169 -21.71 17.95 -26.54
CA GLU A 169 -20.61 17.75 -27.47
C GLU A 169 -19.39 18.50 -26.91
N PHE A 170 -18.32 17.76 -26.61
CA PHE A 170 -17.11 18.27 -25.98
C PHE A 170 -15.97 18.34 -27.01
N GLU A 171 -15.41 19.52 -27.19
CA GLU A 171 -14.16 19.74 -27.91
C GLU A 171 -13.10 20.12 -26.89
N GLU A 172 -12.39 19.16 -26.31
CA GLU A 172 -11.51 19.44 -25.15
C GLU A 172 -10.24 20.24 -25.49
N GLY A 173 -9.76 20.17 -26.73
CA GLY A 173 -8.50 20.80 -27.12
C GLY A 173 -7.25 20.20 -26.45
N ALA A 174 -6.10 20.82 -26.72
CA ALA A 174 -4.83 20.47 -26.07
C ALA A 174 -4.68 21.25 -24.76
N ALA A 175 -4.03 20.63 -23.77
CA ALA A 175 -3.65 21.34 -22.54
C ALA A 175 -2.50 22.30 -22.86
N ALA A 176 -2.59 23.52 -22.37
CA ALA A 176 -1.54 24.50 -22.49
C ALA A 176 -0.34 24.13 -21.60
N GLU A 177 0.85 24.30 -22.13
CA GLU A 177 2.10 24.01 -21.43
C GLU A 177 2.70 25.28 -20.82
N ILE A 178 3.27 25.14 -19.63
CA ILE A 178 4.05 26.19 -18.98
C ILE A 178 5.39 26.28 -19.69
N GLU A 179 5.64 27.39 -20.39
CA GLU A 179 6.92 27.61 -21.04
C GLU A 179 7.95 28.21 -20.09
N GLN A 180 7.51 29.08 -19.20
CA GLN A 180 8.43 29.73 -18.25
C GLN A 180 7.70 30.23 -17.01
N ILE A 181 8.31 29.97 -15.85
CA ILE A 181 7.92 30.58 -14.58
C ILE A 181 9.00 31.60 -14.19
N ASN A 182 8.60 32.86 -14.12
CA ASN A 182 9.43 33.98 -13.71
C ASN A 182 9.17 34.32 -12.25
N VAL A 183 10.24 34.58 -11.51
CA VAL A 183 10.17 35.10 -10.15
C VAL A 183 10.90 36.43 -10.11
N ILE A 184 10.24 37.46 -9.58
CA ILE A 184 10.73 38.83 -9.50
C ILE A 184 10.65 39.27 -8.03
N GLY A 185 11.75 39.83 -7.53
CA GLY A 185 11.88 40.27 -6.14
C GLY A 185 12.63 39.30 -5.23
N ASN A 186 13.00 38.11 -5.75
CA ASN A 186 13.85 37.16 -5.04
C ASN A 186 15.32 37.60 -5.07
N ASN A 187 15.87 37.99 -3.92
CA ASN A 187 17.27 38.38 -3.76
C ASN A 187 18.03 37.40 -2.86
N VAL A 188 17.32 36.76 -1.91
CA VAL A 188 17.90 35.78 -0.98
C VAL A 188 17.96 34.39 -1.62
N PHE A 189 16.84 33.91 -2.16
CA PHE A 189 16.75 32.57 -2.74
C PHE A 189 16.77 32.61 -4.27
N SER A 190 17.44 31.64 -4.88
CA SER A 190 17.47 31.55 -6.35
C SER A 190 16.12 31.10 -6.90
N ARG A 191 15.84 31.44 -8.16
CA ARG A 191 14.63 30.99 -8.86
C ARG A 191 14.49 29.48 -8.81
N GLU A 192 15.58 28.75 -9.04
CA GLU A 192 15.60 27.29 -9.04
C GLU A 192 15.27 26.70 -7.66
N GLN A 193 15.69 27.35 -6.57
CA GLN A 193 15.33 26.95 -5.21
C GLN A 193 13.83 27.12 -4.96
N LEU A 194 13.24 28.23 -5.42
CA LEU A 194 11.80 28.46 -5.28
C LEU A 194 10.99 27.50 -6.15
N LEU A 195 11.39 27.32 -7.41
CA LEU A 195 10.79 26.32 -8.30
C LEU A 195 10.89 24.91 -7.71
N SER A 196 11.96 24.57 -6.99
CA SER A 196 12.09 23.25 -6.35
C SER A 196 10.95 22.91 -5.38
N GLN A 197 10.34 23.93 -4.76
CA GLN A 197 9.21 23.79 -3.82
C GLN A 197 7.85 23.70 -4.52
N MET A 198 7.79 23.96 -5.83
CA MET A 198 6.56 23.95 -6.62
C MET A 198 6.31 22.58 -7.26
N GLU A 199 5.05 22.21 -7.46
CA GLU A 199 4.62 21.10 -8.29
C GLU A 199 4.71 21.48 -9.78
N LEU A 200 4.30 22.70 -10.14
CA LEU A 200 4.39 23.20 -11.51
C LEU A 200 5.85 23.36 -11.95
N ARG A 201 6.14 22.97 -13.20
CA ARG A 201 7.49 22.99 -13.78
C ARG A 201 7.47 23.57 -15.19
N ASP A 202 8.43 24.45 -15.46
CA ASP A 202 8.74 24.94 -16.79
C ASP A 202 9.78 24.08 -17.52
N GLU A 203 10.62 23.30 -16.81
CA GLU A 203 11.58 22.36 -17.42
C GLU A 203 11.47 20.94 -16.85
N VAL A 204 11.44 19.93 -17.73
CA VAL A 204 11.42 18.51 -17.35
C VAL A 204 12.56 17.76 -18.07
N PRO A 205 13.50 17.12 -17.33
CA PRO A 205 14.55 16.32 -17.95
C PRO A 205 14.00 15.10 -18.71
N PHE A 206 14.66 14.70 -19.81
CA PHE A 206 14.18 13.65 -20.72
C PHE A 206 13.94 12.26 -20.10
N TRP A 207 14.51 11.98 -18.92
CA TRP A 207 14.33 10.72 -18.18
C TRP A 207 13.11 10.71 -17.24
N ARG A 208 12.46 11.86 -16.97
CA ARG A 208 11.22 11.94 -16.17
C ARG A 208 9.99 11.89 -17.09
N ILE A 209 9.81 10.75 -17.75
CA ILE A 209 8.81 10.50 -18.81
C ILE A 209 7.34 10.67 -18.34
N PHE A 210 7.10 10.78 -17.02
CA PHE A 210 5.76 10.90 -16.42
C PHE A 210 5.43 12.30 -15.86
N THR A 211 6.38 13.25 -15.84
CA THR A 211 6.13 14.62 -15.36
C THR A 211 5.66 15.49 -16.53
N LYS A 212 4.40 15.94 -16.49
CA LYS A 212 3.82 16.82 -17.52
C LYS A 212 4.08 18.29 -17.18
N ARG A 213 4.20 19.16 -18.20
CA ARG A 213 4.37 20.62 -18.09
C ARG A 213 3.02 21.38 -18.13
N ASN A 214 1.91 20.67 -17.91
CA ASN A 214 0.58 21.23 -18.07
C ASN A 214 0.29 22.19 -16.91
N TYR A 215 -0.30 23.35 -17.23
CA TYR A 215 -0.74 24.29 -16.20
C TYR A 215 -2.04 23.82 -15.54
N GLN A 216 -2.13 23.96 -14.21
CA GLN A 216 -3.38 23.82 -13.46
C GLN A 216 -3.46 24.93 -12.40
N GLN A 217 -4.62 25.58 -12.31
CA GLN A 217 -4.80 26.70 -11.39
C GLN A 217 -4.72 26.28 -9.92
N GLU A 218 -5.29 25.12 -9.56
CA GLU A 218 -5.26 24.59 -8.20
C GLU A 218 -3.83 24.28 -7.74
N GLN A 219 -3.02 23.68 -8.62
CA GLN A 219 -1.59 23.45 -8.36
C GLN A 219 -0.84 24.77 -8.15
N LEU A 220 -1.12 25.82 -8.94
CA LEU A 220 -0.51 27.12 -8.73
C LEU A 220 -0.85 27.69 -7.34
N VAL A 221 -2.09 27.58 -6.88
CA VAL A 221 -2.48 28.08 -5.54
C VAL A 221 -1.70 27.36 -4.45
N GLY A 222 -1.61 26.02 -4.51
CA GLY A 222 -0.79 25.24 -3.59
C GLY A 222 0.70 25.60 -3.66
N ASP A 223 1.21 25.87 -4.86
CA ASP A 223 2.59 26.29 -5.06
C ASP A 223 2.90 27.66 -4.44
N LEU A 224 1.97 28.61 -4.49
CA LEU A 224 2.11 29.90 -3.83
C LEU A 224 2.17 29.74 -2.31
N GLU A 225 1.32 28.89 -1.73
CA GLU A 225 1.35 28.54 -0.30
C GLU A 225 2.65 27.84 0.10
N ASN A 226 3.18 26.97 -0.77
CA ASN A 226 4.46 26.30 -0.55
C ASN A 226 5.62 27.30 -0.55
N ILE A 227 5.64 28.28 -1.46
CA ILE A 227 6.63 29.35 -1.48
C ILE A 227 6.51 30.21 -0.23
N GLU A 228 5.31 30.65 0.13
CA GLU A 228 5.08 31.45 1.34
C GLU A 228 5.55 30.70 2.59
N SER A 229 5.16 29.44 2.72
CA SER A 229 5.62 28.55 3.81
C SER A 229 7.13 28.41 3.82
N PHE A 230 7.78 28.27 2.65
CA PHE A 230 9.24 28.18 2.55
C PHE A 230 9.93 29.45 3.10
N TYR A 231 9.45 30.64 2.75
CA TYR A 231 9.99 31.90 3.32
C TYR A 231 9.72 32.04 4.81
N LEU A 232 8.49 31.77 5.27
CA LEU A 232 8.14 31.81 6.69
C LEU A 232 8.94 30.80 7.53
N ASN A 233 9.23 29.62 6.96
CA ASN A 233 10.05 28.59 7.59
C ASN A 233 11.53 28.96 7.68
N ASN A 234 11.97 29.92 6.85
CA ASN A 234 13.31 30.50 6.87
C ASN A 234 13.32 31.89 7.54
N GLY A 235 12.32 32.24 8.36
CA GLY A 235 12.37 33.41 9.24
C GLY A 235 11.95 34.73 8.60
N TYR A 236 11.35 34.71 7.42
CA TYR A 236 10.89 35.91 6.70
C TYR A 236 9.41 36.20 7.01
N LEU A 237 9.09 36.69 8.22
CA LEU A 237 7.70 36.92 8.65
C LEU A 237 6.97 38.05 7.90
N GLN A 238 7.74 38.90 7.20
CA GLN A 238 7.22 39.99 6.39
C GLN A 238 7.15 39.62 4.91
N PHE A 239 7.38 38.34 4.57
CA PHE A 239 7.21 37.85 3.22
C PHE A 239 5.79 38.15 2.73
N SER A 240 5.68 38.61 1.50
CA SER A 240 4.38 38.79 0.84
C SER A 240 4.49 38.53 -0.66
N MET A 241 3.46 37.86 -1.19
CA MET A 241 3.26 37.70 -2.63
C MET A 241 2.51 38.94 -3.15
N ASP A 242 3.24 39.89 -3.73
CA ASP A 242 2.70 41.18 -4.15
C ASP A 242 1.69 41.04 -5.30
N SER A 243 2.00 40.19 -6.29
CA SER A 243 1.06 39.84 -7.37
C SER A 243 1.51 38.60 -8.13
N VAL A 244 0.54 37.90 -8.71
CA VAL A 244 0.74 36.74 -9.60
C VAL A 244 0.10 37.06 -10.94
N GLN A 245 0.88 37.00 -12.01
CA GLN A 245 0.42 37.26 -13.37
C GLN A 245 0.54 35.97 -14.19
N VAL A 246 -0.55 35.56 -14.83
CA VAL A 246 -0.59 34.40 -15.72
C VAL A 246 -0.94 34.89 -17.11
N ASP A 247 0.06 34.90 -17.99
CA ASP A 247 -0.08 35.31 -19.37
C ASP A 247 -0.20 34.08 -20.27
N ILE A 248 -1.12 34.15 -21.24
CA ILE A 248 -1.34 33.10 -22.23
C ILE A 248 -1.07 33.63 -23.63
N THR A 249 -0.44 32.83 -24.48
CA THR A 249 -0.23 33.17 -25.89
C THR A 249 -1.56 33.29 -26.63
N PRO A 250 -1.67 34.12 -27.69
CA PRO A 250 -2.89 34.23 -28.51
C PRO A 250 -3.40 32.90 -29.07
N GLU A 251 -2.51 31.94 -29.30
CA GLU A 251 -2.81 30.59 -29.78
C GLU A 251 -3.39 29.67 -28.69
N LEU A 252 -3.39 30.11 -27.42
CA LEU A 252 -3.86 29.38 -26.25
C LEU A 252 -3.07 28.09 -25.92
N GLU A 253 -1.84 27.96 -26.42
CA GLU A 253 -0.99 26.77 -26.26
C GLU A 253 0.10 26.93 -25.19
N SER A 254 0.59 28.14 -24.93
CA SER A 254 1.71 28.38 -24.01
C SER A 254 1.35 29.37 -22.91
N ILE A 255 1.80 29.08 -21.69
CA ILE A 255 1.54 29.87 -20.48
C ILE A 255 2.86 30.35 -19.87
N TYR A 256 2.85 31.62 -19.45
CA TYR A 256 3.92 32.28 -18.73
C TYR A 256 3.39 32.72 -17.36
N VAL A 257 4.03 32.27 -16.29
CA VAL A 257 3.65 32.65 -14.91
C VAL A 257 4.71 33.58 -14.36
N THR A 258 4.31 34.76 -13.89
CA THR A 258 5.21 35.73 -13.24
C THR A 258 4.78 35.96 -11.79
N LEU A 259 5.66 35.59 -10.88
CA LEU A 259 5.52 35.76 -9.44
C LEU A 259 6.27 37.01 -8.99
N ASN A 260 5.56 38.03 -8.51
CA ASN A 260 6.16 39.21 -7.90
C ASN A 260 6.07 39.08 -6.38
N LEU A 261 7.21 39.09 -5.70
CA LEU A 261 7.29 38.89 -4.25
C LEU A 261 8.17 39.94 -3.56
N SER A 262 7.90 40.14 -2.27
CA SER A 262 8.69 40.96 -1.35
C SER A 262 9.15 40.09 -0.19
N GLU A 263 10.46 39.87 -0.07
CA GLU A 263 11.03 38.90 0.89
C GLU A 263 10.99 39.38 2.36
N GLY A 264 11.15 40.68 2.60
CA GLY A 264 11.25 41.23 3.95
C GLY A 264 12.57 40.90 4.67
N GLU A 265 12.66 41.24 5.95
CA GLU A 265 13.83 40.93 6.79
C GLU A 265 13.69 39.58 7.51
N GLN A 266 14.83 39.00 7.88
CA GLN A 266 14.91 37.73 8.59
C GLN A 266 14.88 37.97 10.11
N PHE A 267 14.01 37.23 10.82
CA PHE A 267 13.83 37.35 12.27
C PHE A 267 14.25 36.08 13.01
N ASN A 268 14.82 36.27 14.21
CA ASN A 268 15.08 35.19 15.17
C ASN A 268 14.08 35.23 16.33
N VAL A 269 13.80 34.08 16.93
CA VAL A 269 12.92 33.99 18.10
C VAL A 269 13.66 34.51 19.35
N ASP A 270 13.18 35.62 19.92
CA ASP A 270 13.71 36.19 21.18
C ASP A 270 13.32 35.33 22.40
N GLY A 271 12.09 34.82 22.36
CA GLY A 271 11.58 33.87 23.34
C GLY A 271 10.11 33.54 23.16
N VAL A 272 9.70 32.42 23.76
CA VAL A 272 8.29 31.98 23.81
C VAL A 272 7.70 32.25 25.19
N GLU A 273 6.63 33.05 25.23
CA GLU A 273 5.85 33.30 26.44
C GLU A 273 4.52 32.54 26.36
N ILE A 274 4.33 31.54 27.22
CA ILE A 274 3.10 30.74 27.26
C ILE A 274 2.20 31.23 28.40
N ILE A 275 1.00 31.69 28.06
CA ILE A 275 0.01 32.26 28.98
C ILE A 275 -1.30 31.44 28.97
N GLY A 276 -2.00 31.38 30.12
CA GLY A 276 -3.25 30.62 30.27
C GLY A 276 -3.43 30.01 31.67
N ASP A 277 -4.52 29.25 31.88
CA ASP A 277 -4.76 28.48 33.10
C ASP A 277 -3.96 27.16 33.09
N ILE A 278 -2.63 27.29 33.18
CA ILE A 278 -1.67 26.19 32.97
C ILE A 278 -0.73 25.97 34.16
N GLN A 279 -1.09 26.47 35.36
CA GLN A 279 -0.17 26.51 36.52
C GLN A 279 0.39 25.14 36.91
N ARG A 280 -0.37 24.06 36.73
CA ARG A 280 0.08 22.69 37.03
C ARG A 280 1.03 22.10 35.98
N HIS A 281 1.10 22.70 34.79
CA HIS A 281 1.86 22.19 33.64
C HIS A 281 2.94 23.16 33.15
N ARG A 282 3.07 24.33 33.80
CA ARG A 282 3.98 25.41 33.40
C ARG A 282 5.42 24.94 33.19
N GLU A 283 6.00 24.18 34.13
CA GLU A 283 7.37 23.69 33.98
C GLU A 283 7.60 22.87 32.70
N TRP A 284 6.60 22.10 32.26
CA TRP A 284 6.71 21.30 31.05
C TRP A 284 6.51 22.15 29.79
N LEU A 285 5.54 23.06 29.82
CA LEU A 285 5.25 23.98 28.72
C LEU A 285 6.42 24.95 28.48
N ASP A 286 7.04 25.48 29.54
CA ASP A 286 8.21 26.35 29.45
C ASP A 286 9.40 25.61 28.80
N ARG A 287 9.58 24.32 29.13
CA ARG A 287 10.60 23.48 28.46
C ARG A 287 10.30 23.23 26.99
N LEU A 288 9.03 23.07 26.62
CA LEU A 288 8.62 22.92 25.22
C LEU A 288 8.86 24.22 24.44
N GLY A 289 8.51 25.38 25.03
CA GLY A 289 8.81 26.69 24.44
C GLY A 289 10.29 26.93 24.24
N ALA A 290 11.12 26.54 25.22
CA ALA A 290 12.58 26.68 25.15
C ALA A 290 13.26 25.90 24.00
N LEU A 291 12.54 25.00 23.32
CA LEU A 291 13.08 24.25 22.17
C LEU A 291 13.32 25.13 20.94
N ILE A 292 12.61 26.25 20.83
CA ILE A 292 12.69 27.18 19.69
C ILE A 292 13.27 28.55 20.07
N ASP A 293 13.57 28.77 21.36
CA ASP A 293 14.22 30.00 21.83
C ASP A 293 15.59 30.19 21.16
N ASN A 294 15.90 31.42 20.76
CA ASN A 294 17.15 31.83 20.10
C ASN A 294 17.45 31.11 18.78
N LYS A 295 16.46 30.44 18.17
CA LYS A 295 16.57 29.91 16.80
C LYS A 295 16.05 30.92 15.79
N GLN A 296 16.41 30.70 14.53
CA GLN A 296 15.75 31.36 13.41
C GLN A 296 14.26 31.03 13.43
N TYR A 297 13.40 32.02 13.20
CA TYR A 297 11.97 31.76 13.16
C TYR A 297 11.62 30.76 12.06
N SER A 298 10.75 29.81 12.37
CA SER A 298 10.19 28.88 11.41
C SER A 298 8.72 28.64 11.73
N GLN A 299 7.82 28.98 10.80
CA GLN A 299 6.38 28.76 10.98
C GLN A 299 6.08 27.29 11.28
N ALA A 300 6.77 26.36 10.61
CA ALA A 300 6.65 24.93 10.86
C ALA A 300 7.06 24.55 12.29
N GLU A 301 8.14 25.11 12.84
CA GLU A 301 8.51 24.85 14.24
C GLU A 301 7.46 25.41 15.21
N VAL A 302 6.89 26.59 14.94
CA VAL A 302 5.81 27.19 15.76
C VAL A 302 4.55 26.33 15.73
N THR A 303 4.06 25.96 14.55
CA THR A 303 2.90 25.09 14.40
C THR A 303 3.15 23.71 15.02
N ASN A 304 4.36 23.15 14.88
CA ASN A 304 4.74 21.91 15.56
C ASN A 304 4.70 22.03 17.09
N LEU A 305 5.10 23.17 17.63
CA LEU A 305 5.01 23.46 19.06
C LEU A 305 3.56 23.61 19.52
N GLU A 306 2.71 24.32 18.78
CA GLU A 306 1.26 24.41 19.04
C GLU A 306 0.62 23.01 19.09
N GLU A 307 0.90 22.18 18.08
CA GLU A 307 0.41 20.81 18.01
C GLU A 307 1.02 19.90 19.08
N ALA A 308 2.26 20.14 19.50
CA ALA A 308 2.86 19.42 20.63
C ALA A 308 2.16 19.75 21.95
N ILE A 309 1.77 21.01 22.17
CA ILE A 309 1.01 21.45 23.33
C ILE A 309 -0.40 20.87 23.30
N LYS A 310 -1.12 20.97 22.17
CA LYS A 310 -2.44 20.34 22.00
C LYS A 310 -2.38 18.84 22.28
N ARG A 311 -1.42 18.12 21.69
CA ARG A 311 -1.24 16.67 21.94
C ARG A 311 -0.89 16.35 23.39
N TYR A 312 -0.11 17.20 24.07
CA TYR A 312 0.21 17.01 25.48
C TYR A 312 -1.06 17.02 26.36
N PHE A 313 -1.95 17.98 26.13
CA PHE A 313 -3.23 18.06 26.84
C PHE A 313 -4.22 16.99 26.35
N GLY A 314 -4.32 16.74 25.04
CA GLY A 314 -5.16 15.68 24.47
C GLY A 314 -4.88 14.30 25.05
N ARG A 315 -3.60 13.96 25.33
CA ARG A 315 -3.21 12.71 26.03
C ARG A 315 -3.81 12.56 27.42
N MET A 316 -4.10 13.68 28.08
CA MET A 316 -4.69 13.73 29.42
C MET A 316 -6.22 13.87 29.39
N GLY A 317 -6.84 13.91 28.21
CA GLY A 317 -8.30 13.96 28.01
C GLY A 317 -8.89 15.34 27.84
N TYR A 318 -8.07 16.33 27.52
CA TYR A 318 -8.51 17.66 27.13
C TYR A 318 -8.71 17.71 25.60
N ALA A 319 -9.92 17.39 25.13
CA ALA A 319 -10.21 17.22 23.70
C ALA A 319 -10.23 18.52 22.89
N ARG A 320 -10.44 19.66 23.56
CA ARG A 320 -10.64 20.97 22.92
C ARG A 320 -9.62 21.98 23.42
N THR A 321 -8.35 21.58 23.41
CA THR A 321 -7.27 22.50 23.76
C THR A 321 -7.06 23.47 22.60
N GLU A 322 -7.28 24.75 22.87
CA GLU A 322 -6.99 25.82 21.92
C GLU A 322 -5.61 26.41 22.23
N VAL A 323 -4.79 26.56 21.19
CA VAL A 323 -3.48 27.20 21.28
C VAL A 323 -3.42 28.24 20.18
N ASN A 324 -3.32 29.51 20.58
CA ASN A 324 -3.25 30.64 19.65
C ASN A 324 -1.92 31.37 19.86
N THR A 325 -1.08 31.42 18.83
CA THR A 325 0.19 32.15 18.90
C THR A 325 0.07 33.53 18.26
N MET A 326 0.51 34.55 18.98
CA MET A 326 0.61 35.92 18.48
C MET A 326 2.09 36.34 18.40
N PRO A 327 2.66 36.49 17.20
CA PRO A 327 4.02 37.01 17.04
C PRO A 327 4.03 38.54 17.25
N THR A 328 4.96 39.01 18.08
CA THR A 328 5.25 40.44 18.25
C THR A 328 6.64 40.72 17.68
N LEU A 329 6.68 41.48 16.57
CA LEU A 329 7.91 41.80 15.85
C LEU A 329 8.64 42.98 16.51
N ASP A 330 9.94 42.85 16.71
CA ASP A 330 10.86 43.93 17.02
C ASP A 330 11.81 44.17 15.85
N GLN A 331 11.59 45.28 15.14
CA GLN A 331 12.36 45.68 13.95
C GLN A 331 13.72 46.32 14.30
N GLU A 332 13.97 46.71 15.55
CA GLU A 332 15.29 47.27 15.92
C GLU A 332 16.32 46.15 16.14
N THR A 333 15.87 45.01 16.64
CA THR A 333 16.71 43.85 16.97
C THR A 333 16.59 42.70 15.97
N ASN A 334 15.66 42.79 15.00
CA ASN A 334 15.28 41.71 14.09
C ASN A 334 14.94 40.43 14.84
N THR A 335 14.14 40.58 15.88
CA THR A 335 13.65 39.47 16.68
C THR A 335 12.13 39.42 16.75
N VAL A 336 11.59 38.23 17.02
CA VAL A 336 10.16 38.00 17.23
C VAL A 336 9.94 37.36 18.58
N LYS A 337 9.04 37.96 19.37
CA LYS A 337 8.54 37.38 20.61
C LYS A 337 7.24 36.66 20.34
N LEU A 338 7.17 35.37 20.67
CA LEU A 338 5.99 34.53 20.44
C LEU A 338 5.17 34.44 21.73
N THR A 339 3.95 34.99 21.74
CA THR A 339 3.04 34.86 22.88
C THR A 339 1.99 33.80 22.56
N MET A 340 2.07 32.64 23.21
CA MET A 340 1.15 31.52 23.01
C MET A 340 0.08 31.52 24.10
N MET A 341 -1.17 31.75 23.71
CA MET A 341 -2.32 31.64 24.60
C MET A 341 -2.87 30.21 24.55
N VAL A 342 -2.81 29.51 25.69
CA VAL A 342 -3.26 28.12 25.83
C VAL A 342 -4.51 28.07 26.69
N ASP A 343 -5.60 27.57 26.13
CA ASP A 343 -6.79 27.16 26.87
C ASP A 343 -6.89 25.62 26.84
N PRO A 344 -6.57 24.92 27.93
CA PRO A 344 -6.71 23.47 28.01
C PRO A 344 -8.16 22.99 27.82
N GLY A 345 -9.17 23.81 28.14
CA GLY A 345 -10.57 23.39 28.15
C GLY A 345 -10.89 22.38 29.27
N GLN A 346 -11.98 21.65 29.10
CA GLN A 346 -12.45 20.64 30.06
C GLN A 346 -11.97 19.24 29.70
N ARG A 347 -11.73 18.41 30.72
CA ARG A 347 -11.42 17.00 30.54
C ARG A 347 -12.69 16.23 30.20
N VAL A 348 -12.66 15.42 29.16
CA VAL A 348 -13.79 14.61 28.69
C VAL A 348 -13.51 13.11 28.81
N TYR A 349 -14.58 12.33 28.91
CA TYR A 349 -14.56 10.87 28.99
C TYR A 349 -15.28 10.27 27.78
N VAL A 350 -14.74 9.15 27.31
CA VAL A 350 -15.34 8.40 26.20
C VAL A 350 -16.48 7.58 26.76
N ARG A 351 -17.71 7.89 26.34
CA ARG A 351 -18.89 7.11 26.73
C ARG A 351 -19.00 5.85 25.89
N ARG A 352 -18.88 5.96 24.57
CA ARG A 352 -18.92 4.84 23.60
C ARG A 352 -18.01 5.08 22.40
N ILE A 353 -17.59 3.98 21.77
CA ILE A 353 -16.94 3.96 20.47
C ILE A 353 -17.91 3.32 19.47
N ASN A 354 -18.28 4.09 18.45
CA ASN A 354 -19.17 3.68 17.37
C ASN A 354 -18.40 3.56 16.06
N PHE A 355 -18.86 2.69 15.17
CA PHE A 355 -18.32 2.51 13.83
C PHE A 355 -19.45 2.70 12.81
N GLU A 356 -19.17 3.40 11.72
CA GLU A 356 -20.08 3.59 10.58
C GLU A 356 -19.36 3.28 9.27
N GLY A 357 -20.10 2.68 8.32
CA GLY A 357 -19.58 2.30 7.00
C GLY A 357 -18.93 0.91 6.92
N ASN A 358 -18.96 0.13 7.99
CA ASN A 358 -18.54 -1.27 8.03
C ASN A 358 -19.70 -2.25 7.69
N ASP A 359 -20.27 -2.12 6.49
CA ASP A 359 -21.44 -2.92 6.08
C ASP A 359 -21.10 -4.40 5.86
N ALA A 360 -19.93 -4.70 5.29
CA ALA A 360 -19.47 -6.07 5.08
C ALA A 360 -18.67 -6.62 6.27
N THR A 361 -17.93 -5.76 6.99
CA THR A 361 -17.00 -6.13 8.05
C THR A 361 -17.67 -6.07 9.43
N ALA A 362 -17.53 -7.14 10.20
CA ALA A 362 -18.11 -7.20 11.55
C ALA A 362 -17.52 -6.13 12.49
N ASP A 363 -18.36 -5.51 13.31
CA ASP A 363 -17.97 -4.48 14.30
C ASP A 363 -16.81 -4.94 15.20
N GLU A 364 -16.81 -6.22 15.61
CA GLU A 364 -15.77 -6.81 16.45
C GLU A 364 -14.37 -6.73 15.84
N VAL A 365 -14.27 -6.80 14.50
CA VAL A 365 -13.01 -6.67 13.76
C VAL A 365 -12.42 -5.27 13.91
N LEU A 366 -13.27 -4.25 13.94
CA LEU A 366 -12.83 -2.87 14.14
C LEU A 366 -12.58 -2.59 15.62
N ARG A 367 -13.47 -3.08 16.49
CA ARG A 367 -13.42 -2.84 17.94
C ARG A 367 -12.17 -3.42 18.59
N ARG A 368 -11.70 -4.59 18.16
CA ARG A 368 -10.45 -5.21 18.68
C ARG A 368 -9.18 -4.42 18.33
N GLU A 369 -9.24 -3.51 17.36
CA GLU A 369 -8.11 -2.62 17.04
C GLU A 369 -8.03 -1.38 17.94
N MET A 370 -9.07 -1.13 18.75
CA MET A 370 -9.14 0.07 19.58
C MET A 370 -8.17 0.02 20.74
N ARG A 371 -7.37 1.08 20.89
CA ARG A 371 -6.54 1.31 22.07
C ARG A 371 -7.22 2.20 23.10
N GLN A 372 -8.10 3.09 22.67
CA GLN A 372 -9.00 3.81 23.55
C GLN A 372 -10.05 2.85 24.10
N ILE A 373 -10.27 2.89 25.41
CA ILE A 373 -11.28 2.07 26.09
C ILE A 373 -12.50 2.95 26.40
N GLU A 374 -13.70 2.40 26.21
CA GLU A 374 -14.95 3.03 26.65
C GLU A 374 -14.99 3.18 28.18
N GLY A 375 -15.53 4.29 28.68
CA GLY A 375 -15.58 4.63 30.10
C GLY A 375 -14.27 5.19 30.68
N ALA A 376 -13.22 5.32 29.88
CA ALA A 376 -11.98 5.99 30.26
C ALA A 376 -11.99 7.47 29.83
N TRP A 377 -11.04 8.26 30.33
CA TRP A 377 -10.82 9.60 29.78
C TRP A 377 -10.39 9.49 28.31
N LEU A 378 -10.78 10.47 27.49
CA LEU A 378 -10.35 10.51 26.10
C LEU A 378 -8.82 10.63 26.03
N SER A 379 -8.19 9.94 25.09
CA SER A 379 -6.80 10.19 24.75
C SER A 379 -6.69 10.22 23.24
N ASP A 380 -6.45 11.39 22.67
CA ASP A 380 -6.33 11.54 21.21
C ASP A 380 -5.24 10.63 20.65
N GLN A 381 -4.16 10.42 21.42
CA GLN A 381 -3.11 9.47 21.04
C GLN A 381 -3.64 8.03 20.90
N LEU A 382 -4.52 7.57 21.78
CA LEU A 382 -5.07 6.21 21.72
C LEU A 382 -6.12 6.08 20.62
N VAL A 383 -6.90 7.14 20.37
CA VAL A 383 -7.88 7.21 19.28
C VAL A 383 -7.17 7.19 17.92
N GLU A 384 -6.12 8.01 17.76
CA GLU A 384 -5.26 8.04 16.58
C GLU A 384 -4.56 6.70 16.36
N GLN A 385 -4.07 6.06 17.43
CA GLN A 385 -3.52 4.70 17.34
C GLN A 385 -4.56 3.69 16.86
N GLY A 386 -5.84 3.85 17.25
CA GLY A 386 -6.95 3.06 16.72
C GLY A 386 -7.12 3.27 15.20
N LYS A 387 -7.16 4.53 14.74
CA LYS A 387 -7.22 4.89 13.30
C LYS A 387 -6.08 4.23 12.52
N VAL A 388 -4.84 4.43 12.95
CA VAL A 388 -3.65 3.87 12.29
C VAL A 388 -3.68 2.34 12.24
N ARG A 389 -4.23 1.67 13.27
CA ARG A 389 -4.38 0.21 13.27
C ARG A 389 -5.46 -0.26 12.30
N LEU A 390 -6.59 0.43 12.22
CA LEU A 390 -7.64 0.16 11.24
C LEU A 390 -7.14 0.33 9.80
N GLU A 391 -6.38 1.40 9.52
CA GLU A 391 -5.76 1.62 8.19
C GLU A 391 -4.79 0.49 7.84
N ARG A 392 -4.00 0.00 8.81
CA ARG A 392 -3.08 -1.12 8.62
C ARG A 392 -3.76 -2.45 8.30
N LEU A 393 -5.06 -2.61 8.56
CA LEU A 393 -5.79 -3.82 8.16
C LEU A 393 -5.91 -3.94 6.64
N GLY A 394 -5.91 -2.82 5.90
CA GLY A 394 -6.08 -2.83 4.44
C GLY A 394 -7.51 -3.16 3.98
N TYR A 395 -8.50 -3.14 4.88
CA TYR A 395 -9.91 -3.39 4.54
C TYR A 395 -10.68 -2.10 4.20
N PHE A 396 -10.10 -0.95 4.51
CA PHE A 396 -10.74 0.37 4.40
C PHE A 396 -9.89 1.30 3.53
N GLU A 397 -10.51 1.99 2.57
CA GLU A 397 -9.90 3.01 1.73
C GLU A 397 -9.57 4.26 2.56
N THR A 398 -10.51 4.65 3.41
CA THR A 398 -10.39 5.80 4.32
C THR A 398 -10.90 5.42 5.70
N VAL A 399 -10.20 5.88 6.73
CA VAL A 399 -10.61 5.76 8.13
C VAL A 399 -10.53 7.14 8.75
N GLU A 400 -11.66 7.72 9.09
CA GLU A 400 -11.71 8.98 9.81
C GLU A 400 -12.37 8.78 11.17
N PHE A 401 -12.04 9.64 12.13
CA PHE A 401 -12.71 9.64 13.41
C PHE A 401 -13.20 11.03 13.77
N GLU A 402 -14.35 11.08 14.45
CA GLU A 402 -14.95 12.29 14.95
C GLU A 402 -15.26 12.11 16.43
N THR A 403 -15.05 13.18 17.21
CA THR A 403 -15.42 13.22 18.63
C THR A 403 -16.73 13.99 18.76
N VAL A 404 -17.83 13.26 18.98
CA VAL A 404 -19.18 13.82 19.04
C VAL A 404 -19.56 14.08 20.50
N PRO A 405 -19.82 15.33 20.91
CA PRO A 405 -20.26 15.63 22.26
C PRO A 405 -21.62 15.02 22.57
N VAL A 406 -21.78 14.49 23.77
CA VAL A 406 -23.07 13.94 24.21
C VAL A 406 -24.02 15.10 24.58
N PRO A 407 -25.19 15.22 23.93
CA PRO A 407 -26.14 16.28 24.26
C PRO A 407 -26.56 16.22 25.73
N GLY A 408 -26.35 17.32 26.46
CA GLY A 408 -26.71 17.45 27.87
C GLY A 408 -25.62 17.04 28.88
N GLU A 409 -24.51 16.44 28.43
CA GLU A 409 -23.41 15.98 29.30
C GLU A 409 -22.07 16.52 28.76
N PRO A 410 -21.58 17.69 29.23
CA PRO A 410 -20.43 18.38 28.63
C PRO A 410 -19.08 17.68 28.84
N ASP A 411 -19.01 16.75 29.79
CA ASP A 411 -17.83 15.94 30.11
C ASP A 411 -17.81 14.58 29.40
N LEU A 412 -18.82 14.28 28.56
CA LEU A 412 -18.92 13.02 27.82
C LEU A 412 -18.86 13.24 26.31
N VAL A 413 -18.09 12.38 25.64
CA VAL A 413 -18.02 12.31 24.18
C VAL A 413 -18.20 10.88 23.70
N ASP A 414 -18.80 10.71 22.54
CA ASP A 414 -18.73 9.47 21.77
C ASP A 414 -17.66 9.63 20.69
N VAL A 415 -16.88 8.57 20.44
CA VAL A 415 -15.91 8.54 19.35
C VAL A 415 -16.54 7.76 18.21
N LEU A 416 -16.74 8.39 17.06
CA LEU A 416 -17.29 7.78 15.86
C LEU A 416 -16.16 7.56 14.86
N TYR A 417 -15.92 6.31 14.48
CA TYR A 417 -15.03 5.96 13.38
C TYR A 417 -15.84 5.76 12.10
N ASN A 418 -15.64 6.64 11.13
CA ASN A 418 -16.23 6.57 9.80
C ASN A 418 -15.25 5.83 8.88
N VAL A 419 -15.63 4.64 8.43
CA VAL A 419 -14.79 3.83 7.53
C VAL A 419 -15.44 3.70 6.16
N LYS A 420 -14.62 3.68 5.11
CA LYS A 420 -15.06 3.35 3.75
C LYS A 420 -14.44 2.02 3.35
N GLU A 421 -15.22 0.97 3.26
CA GLU A 421 -14.73 -0.36 2.90
C GLU A 421 -14.16 -0.40 1.47
N GLN A 422 -13.10 -1.18 1.28
CA GLN A 422 -12.49 -1.48 -0.01
C GLN A 422 -12.33 -2.99 -0.21
N PRO A 423 -12.12 -3.45 -1.46
CA PRO A 423 -11.85 -4.86 -1.72
C PRO A 423 -10.58 -5.34 -0.99
N SER A 424 -10.75 -6.26 -0.03
CA SER A 424 -9.65 -6.87 0.74
C SER A 424 -8.99 -8.08 0.06
N GLY A 425 -9.41 -8.39 -1.16
CA GLY A 425 -8.96 -9.55 -1.92
C GLY A 425 -7.79 -9.21 -2.82
N THR A 426 -6.75 -10.04 -2.82
CA THR A 426 -5.59 -9.86 -3.70
C THR A 426 -5.49 -11.03 -4.67
N PHE A 427 -5.21 -10.72 -5.93
CA PHE A 427 -4.85 -11.69 -6.96
C PHE A 427 -3.43 -11.35 -7.42
N GLN A 428 -2.51 -12.28 -7.20
CA GLN A 428 -1.11 -12.16 -7.59
C GLN A 428 -0.82 -13.25 -8.62
N ALA A 429 -0.31 -12.85 -9.77
CA ALA A 429 0.17 -13.77 -10.79
C ALA A 429 1.57 -13.31 -11.22
N GLY A 430 2.57 -14.12 -10.91
CA GLY A 430 3.96 -13.89 -11.25
C GLY A 430 4.45 -14.91 -12.27
N MET A 431 5.28 -14.45 -13.20
CA MET A 431 6.07 -15.32 -14.08
C MET A 431 7.52 -14.90 -13.94
N GLY A 432 8.38 -15.83 -13.56
CA GLY A 432 9.80 -15.61 -13.41
C GLY A 432 10.61 -16.46 -14.37
N TYR A 433 11.86 -16.05 -14.62
CA TYR A 433 12.83 -16.86 -15.34
C TYR A 433 14.20 -16.73 -14.69
N GLY A 434 14.77 -17.85 -14.29
CA GLY A 434 16.13 -17.94 -13.75
C GLY A 434 16.94 -19.01 -14.47
N ASP A 435 18.26 -18.89 -14.40
CA ASP A 435 19.23 -19.89 -14.87
C ASP A 435 18.97 -21.30 -14.30
N TYR A 436 18.65 -21.38 -13.01
CA TYR A 436 18.43 -22.63 -12.28
C TYR A 436 16.97 -23.09 -12.31
N ALA A 437 16.04 -22.24 -11.86
CA ALA A 437 14.63 -22.57 -11.77
C ALA A 437 13.93 -22.68 -13.14
N GLY A 438 14.55 -22.14 -14.19
CA GLY A 438 13.93 -22.00 -15.50
C GLY A 438 12.72 -21.07 -15.42
N LEU A 439 11.71 -21.36 -16.24
CA LEU A 439 10.43 -20.66 -16.21
C LEU A 439 9.64 -21.06 -14.95
N SER A 440 9.31 -20.08 -14.12
CA SER A 440 8.49 -20.24 -12.93
C SER A 440 7.17 -19.48 -13.09
N PHE A 441 6.09 -20.06 -12.57
CA PHE A 441 4.79 -19.41 -12.47
C PHE A 441 4.32 -19.49 -11.02
N ASN A 442 3.89 -18.37 -10.48
CA ASN A 442 3.23 -18.25 -9.19
C ASN A 442 1.84 -17.66 -9.42
N VAL A 443 0.81 -18.30 -8.87
CA VAL A 443 -0.54 -17.75 -8.82
C VAL A 443 -1.01 -17.84 -7.39
N ALA A 444 -1.24 -16.70 -6.75
CA ALA A 444 -1.76 -16.61 -5.40
C ALA A 444 -3.04 -15.77 -5.37
N VAL A 445 -4.08 -16.30 -4.74
CA VAL A 445 -5.32 -15.60 -4.47
C VAL A 445 -5.51 -15.57 -2.96
N SER A 446 -5.58 -14.38 -2.38
CA SER A 446 -5.87 -14.22 -0.95
C SER A 446 -7.09 -13.33 -0.74
N GLN A 447 -7.81 -13.59 0.34
CA GLN A 447 -8.88 -12.74 0.82
C GLN A 447 -8.63 -12.51 2.31
N GLU A 448 -8.17 -11.31 2.68
CA GLU A 448 -7.72 -11.01 4.05
C GLU A 448 -8.85 -10.72 5.03
N ASN A 449 -10.06 -10.43 4.53
CA ASN A 449 -11.28 -10.22 5.32
C ASN A 449 -12.42 -11.14 4.82
N PHE A 450 -12.18 -12.45 4.85
CA PHE A 450 -13.11 -13.45 4.34
C PHE A 450 -14.45 -13.38 5.09
N LEU A 451 -15.53 -13.13 4.33
CA LEU A 451 -16.89 -12.97 4.84
C LEU A 451 -17.02 -11.88 5.94
N GLY A 452 -16.15 -10.87 5.96
CA GLY A 452 -16.22 -9.79 6.94
C GLY A 452 -15.75 -10.15 8.35
N SER A 453 -15.14 -11.33 8.53
CA SER A 453 -14.71 -11.85 9.84
C SER A 453 -13.33 -11.37 10.29
N GLY A 454 -12.59 -10.68 9.41
CA GLY A 454 -11.16 -10.36 9.60
C GLY A 454 -10.24 -11.59 9.54
N ASN A 455 -10.75 -12.73 9.09
CA ASN A 455 -9.98 -13.96 8.86
C ASN A 455 -9.51 -14.02 7.41
N SER A 456 -8.36 -14.65 7.18
CA SER A 456 -7.79 -14.75 5.84
C SER A 456 -7.91 -16.15 5.25
N VAL A 457 -8.25 -16.20 3.96
CA VAL A 457 -8.21 -17.42 3.14
C VAL A 457 -7.23 -17.19 2.01
N GLY A 458 -6.37 -18.17 1.73
CA GLY A 458 -5.41 -18.12 0.64
C GLY A 458 -5.39 -19.42 -0.16
N PHE A 459 -5.17 -19.27 -1.45
CA PHE A 459 -4.86 -20.33 -2.40
C PHE A 459 -3.62 -19.93 -3.16
N GLN A 460 -2.61 -20.80 -3.19
CA GLN A 460 -1.35 -20.54 -3.89
C GLN A 460 -0.96 -21.75 -4.71
N VAL A 461 -0.53 -21.50 -5.93
CA VAL A 461 0.06 -22.48 -6.85
C VAL A 461 1.40 -21.96 -7.31
N ASP A 462 2.43 -22.77 -7.11
CA ASP A 462 3.78 -22.51 -7.61
C ASP A 462 4.19 -23.64 -8.52
N THR A 463 4.70 -23.32 -9.70
CA THR A 463 5.28 -24.31 -10.61
C THR A 463 6.58 -23.77 -11.18
N ASN A 464 7.60 -24.62 -11.20
CA ASN A 464 8.85 -24.37 -11.89
C ASN A 464 9.35 -25.68 -12.53
N ARG A 465 10.60 -25.71 -12.99
CA ARG A 465 11.18 -26.88 -13.67
C ARG A 465 11.23 -28.14 -12.81
N TYR A 466 11.40 -28.02 -11.49
CA TYR A 466 11.65 -29.14 -10.57
C TYR A 466 10.61 -29.28 -9.45
N SER A 467 9.69 -28.33 -9.29
CA SER A 467 8.70 -28.31 -8.22
C SER A 467 7.34 -27.83 -8.71
N LYS A 468 6.29 -28.50 -8.24
CA LYS A 468 4.90 -28.09 -8.38
C LYS A 468 4.24 -28.15 -7.01
N SER A 469 3.84 -27.01 -6.48
CA SER A 469 3.19 -26.94 -5.18
C SER A 469 1.84 -26.26 -5.26
N LEU A 470 0.94 -26.73 -4.41
CA LEU A 470 -0.39 -26.17 -4.21
C LEU A 470 -0.60 -26.04 -2.70
N ARG A 471 -1.07 -24.88 -2.26
CA ARG A 471 -1.36 -24.60 -0.85
C ARG A 471 -2.71 -23.93 -0.71
N LEU A 472 -3.50 -24.43 0.23
CA LEU A 472 -4.70 -23.78 0.73
C LEU A 472 -4.46 -23.42 2.19
N ASN A 473 -4.75 -22.19 2.57
CA ASN A 473 -4.61 -21.72 3.95
C ASN A 473 -5.86 -20.99 4.42
N TYR A 474 -6.19 -21.19 5.69
CA TYR A 474 -7.17 -20.42 6.43
C TYR A 474 -6.49 -19.92 7.70
N ARG A 475 -6.69 -18.66 8.07
CA ARG A 475 -6.12 -18.09 9.29
C ARG A 475 -7.13 -17.18 9.98
N ASP A 476 -7.44 -17.50 11.22
CA ASP A 476 -8.01 -16.55 12.18
C ASP A 476 -6.87 -15.69 12.73
N ASN A 477 -6.94 -14.38 12.48
CA ASN A 477 -5.90 -13.44 12.89
C ASN A 477 -5.97 -13.09 14.40
N TYR A 478 -7.13 -13.28 15.03
CA TYR A 478 -7.41 -12.94 16.41
C TYR A 478 -8.23 -14.05 17.07
N PHE A 479 -7.65 -15.26 17.12
CA PHE A 479 -8.22 -16.39 17.86
C PHE A 479 -8.34 -16.09 19.36
N THR A 480 -7.52 -15.16 19.87
CA THR A 480 -7.63 -14.58 21.21
C THR A 480 -7.62 -13.05 21.14
N ASP A 481 -8.18 -12.39 22.16
CA ASP A 481 -8.24 -10.92 22.27
C ASP A 481 -6.84 -10.26 22.18
N ASP A 482 -5.79 -10.95 22.64
CA ASP A 482 -4.40 -10.49 22.58
C ASP A 482 -3.73 -10.60 21.18
N GLY A 483 -4.46 -11.05 20.15
CA GLY A 483 -3.95 -11.17 18.78
C GLY A 483 -3.18 -12.45 18.48
N VAL A 484 -3.42 -13.53 19.24
CA VAL A 484 -2.92 -14.85 18.87
C VAL A 484 -3.67 -15.32 17.63
N SER A 485 -2.92 -15.68 16.60
CA SER A 485 -3.48 -16.21 15.34
C SER A 485 -3.55 -17.73 15.36
N LEU A 486 -4.61 -18.31 14.81
CA LEU A 486 -4.77 -19.75 14.60
C LEU A 486 -5.08 -20.01 13.13
N GLY A 487 -4.27 -20.83 12.47
CA GLY A 487 -4.46 -21.19 11.07
C GLY A 487 -4.44 -22.69 10.83
N GLY A 488 -5.02 -23.06 9.70
CA GLY A 488 -4.96 -24.37 9.12
C GLY A 488 -4.46 -24.27 7.68
N SER A 489 -3.67 -25.25 7.26
CA SER A 489 -3.19 -25.34 5.88
C SER A 489 -3.28 -26.75 5.35
N ILE A 490 -3.57 -26.86 4.06
CA ILE A 490 -3.50 -28.10 3.29
C ILE A 490 -2.51 -27.83 2.16
N TYR A 491 -1.59 -28.75 1.93
CA TYR A 491 -0.61 -28.59 0.86
C TYR A 491 -0.42 -29.88 0.09
N TYR A 492 0.00 -29.72 -1.17
CA TYR A 492 0.49 -30.75 -2.05
C TYR A 492 1.78 -30.23 -2.68
N ASN A 493 2.80 -31.07 -2.77
CA ASN A 493 4.09 -30.74 -3.37
C ASN A 493 4.60 -31.94 -4.16
N ASP A 494 4.97 -31.72 -5.41
CA ASP A 494 5.60 -32.70 -6.30
C ASP A 494 6.96 -32.15 -6.73
N PHE A 495 8.03 -32.86 -6.40
CA PHE A 495 9.41 -32.40 -6.54
C PHE A 495 10.27 -33.45 -7.27
N ASP A 496 10.93 -33.03 -8.35
CA ASP A 496 11.90 -33.82 -9.11
C ASP A 496 13.32 -33.34 -8.77
N ALA A 497 14.00 -34.13 -7.93
CA ALA A 497 15.32 -33.80 -7.43
C ALA A 497 16.39 -33.81 -8.53
N GLY A 498 16.22 -34.65 -9.56
CA GLY A 498 17.14 -34.72 -10.70
C GLY A 498 17.18 -33.42 -11.52
N GLN A 499 16.03 -32.74 -11.63
CA GLN A 499 15.95 -31.40 -12.25
C GLN A 499 16.44 -30.27 -11.32
N ALA A 500 16.65 -30.56 -10.03
CA ALA A 500 17.13 -29.63 -9.01
C ALA A 500 18.64 -29.75 -8.71
N ASN A 501 19.42 -30.32 -9.64
CA ASN A 501 20.86 -30.60 -9.46
C ASN A 501 21.19 -31.56 -8.29
N LEU A 502 20.20 -32.26 -7.77
CA LEU A 502 20.34 -33.23 -6.68
C LEU A 502 20.46 -34.65 -7.24
N GLN A 503 20.69 -35.61 -6.33
CA GLN A 503 20.54 -37.02 -6.67
C GLN A 503 19.12 -37.35 -7.13
N GLN A 504 18.99 -38.36 -7.99
CA GLN A 504 17.71 -38.67 -8.61
C GLN A 504 16.74 -39.29 -7.60
N TYR A 505 15.63 -38.59 -7.39
CA TYR A 505 14.41 -39.08 -6.77
C TYR A 505 13.25 -38.14 -7.10
N ASN A 506 12.05 -38.68 -7.13
CA ASN A 506 10.83 -37.87 -7.18
C ASN A 506 10.11 -37.99 -5.84
N GLN A 507 9.79 -36.84 -5.25
CA GLN A 507 9.08 -36.74 -3.99
C GLN A 507 7.69 -36.16 -4.22
N THR A 508 6.66 -36.91 -3.86
CA THR A 508 5.29 -36.40 -3.80
C THR A 508 4.85 -36.36 -2.33
N SER A 509 4.57 -35.17 -1.81
CA SER A 509 4.15 -34.98 -0.42
C SER A 509 2.84 -34.21 -0.35
N TYR A 510 1.94 -34.63 0.52
CA TYR A 510 0.75 -33.86 0.86
C TYR A 510 0.48 -33.94 2.35
N GLY A 511 -0.11 -32.90 2.90
CA GLY A 511 -0.29 -32.82 4.33
C GLY A 511 -1.30 -31.78 4.76
N VAL A 512 -1.63 -31.86 6.04
CA VAL A 512 -2.49 -30.91 6.75
C VAL A 512 -1.72 -30.42 7.96
N GLY A 513 -1.70 -29.10 8.16
CA GLY A 513 -1.03 -28.47 9.28
C GLY A 513 -1.95 -27.50 10.01
N LEU A 514 -1.82 -27.45 11.34
CA LEU A 514 -2.34 -26.39 12.20
C LEU A 514 -1.17 -25.51 12.65
N ASN A 515 -1.38 -24.20 12.68
CA ASN A 515 -0.35 -23.22 13.04
C ASN A 515 -0.90 -22.16 13.98
N MET A 516 -0.21 -21.89 15.08
CA MET A 516 -0.52 -20.84 16.04
C MET A 516 0.60 -19.79 16.04
N GLY A 517 0.26 -18.52 15.90
CA GLY A 517 1.22 -17.42 15.92
C GLY A 517 0.96 -16.46 17.08
N PHE A 518 1.97 -16.25 17.91
CA PHE A 518 1.94 -15.38 19.09
C PHE A 518 2.77 -14.11 18.81
N PRO A 519 2.12 -12.93 18.71
CA PRO A 519 2.83 -11.66 18.67
C PRO A 519 3.35 -11.34 20.08
N VAL A 520 4.67 -11.42 20.29
CA VAL A 520 5.27 -11.11 21.60
C VAL A 520 5.44 -9.59 21.77
N ASN A 521 5.86 -8.93 20.69
CA ASN A 521 5.92 -7.46 20.56
C ASN A 521 5.99 -7.10 19.07
N GLU A 522 6.23 -5.82 18.76
CA GLU A 522 6.26 -5.28 17.40
C GLU A 522 7.33 -5.90 16.50
N TYR A 523 8.37 -6.48 17.09
CA TYR A 523 9.51 -7.05 16.35
C TYR A 523 9.60 -8.57 16.46
N ASN A 524 9.02 -9.19 17.49
CA ASN A 524 9.18 -10.61 17.82
C ASN A 524 7.87 -11.38 17.66
N ARG A 525 7.94 -12.48 16.91
CA ARG A 525 6.83 -13.42 16.73
C ARG A 525 7.30 -14.85 16.98
N LEU A 526 6.48 -15.61 17.71
CA LEU A 526 6.64 -17.04 17.89
C LEU A 526 5.55 -17.76 17.12
N ASN A 527 5.90 -18.80 16.36
CA ASN A 527 4.94 -19.64 15.65
C ASN A 527 5.14 -21.09 16.05
N PHE A 528 4.06 -21.78 16.39
CA PHE A 528 4.04 -23.20 16.71
C PHE A 528 3.15 -23.92 15.72
N GLY A 529 3.60 -25.03 15.17
CA GLY A 529 2.84 -25.80 14.19
C GLY A 529 2.77 -27.27 14.57
N PHE A 530 1.68 -27.91 14.18
CA PHE A 530 1.48 -29.35 14.28
C PHE A 530 0.92 -29.84 12.95
N GLY A 531 1.48 -30.90 12.39
CA GLY A 531 1.06 -31.37 11.08
C GLY A 531 1.18 -32.87 10.88
N TYR A 532 0.46 -33.34 9.88
CA TYR A 532 0.58 -34.66 9.32
C TYR A 532 0.99 -34.52 7.84
N ALA A 533 1.95 -35.31 7.40
CA ALA A 533 2.42 -35.38 6.02
C ALA A 533 2.55 -36.83 5.59
N LYS A 534 2.03 -37.13 4.39
CA LYS A 534 2.33 -38.38 3.70
C LYS A 534 3.30 -38.08 2.57
N THR A 535 4.46 -38.70 2.60
CA THR A 535 5.55 -38.48 1.63
C THR A 535 5.85 -39.76 0.88
N GLY A 536 5.70 -39.71 -0.44
CA GLY A 536 6.03 -40.80 -1.35
C GLY A 536 7.33 -40.50 -2.09
N ILE A 537 8.21 -41.50 -2.18
CA ILE A 537 9.46 -41.42 -2.96
C ILE A 537 9.42 -42.46 -4.08
N THR A 538 9.76 -42.03 -5.29
CA THR A 538 9.85 -42.88 -6.49
C THR A 538 11.09 -42.53 -7.31
N GLN A 539 11.46 -43.38 -8.28
CA GLN A 539 12.61 -43.18 -9.18
C GLN A 539 13.91 -42.87 -8.41
N PHE A 540 14.16 -43.63 -7.33
CA PHE A 540 15.30 -43.44 -6.47
C PHE A 540 16.48 -44.32 -6.91
N ASP A 541 17.64 -43.71 -7.14
CA ASP A 541 18.89 -44.42 -7.39
C ASP A 541 19.66 -44.57 -6.05
N PRO A 542 19.76 -45.76 -5.43
CA PRO A 542 20.44 -45.92 -4.16
C PRO A 542 21.96 -45.73 -4.29
N TYR A 543 22.52 -44.91 -3.39
CA TYR A 543 23.97 -44.71 -3.21
C TYR A 543 24.45 -45.43 -1.96
N GLU A 544 25.76 -45.64 -1.81
CA GLU A 544 26.33 -46.25 -0.59
C GLU A 544 25.80 -45.57 0.68
N GLN A 545 25.72 -44.23 0.70
CA GLN A 545 25.25 -43.46 1.86
C GLN A 545 23.75 -43.57 2.16
N THR A 546 22.96 -44.08 1.21
CA THR A 546 21.49 -44.16 1.32
C THR A 546 20.96 -45.58 1.11
N ARG A 547 21.86 -46.54 0.85
CA ARG A 547 21.52 -47.93 0.56
C ARG A 547 20.84 -48.56 1.76
N ASP A 548 21.38 -48.38 2.95
CA ASP A 548 20.82 -48.98 4.16
C ASP A 548 19.39 -48.47 4.44
N PHE A 549 19.16 -47.18 4.19
CA PHE A 549 17.81 -46.59 4.24
C PHE A 549 16.89 -47.23 3.19
N TYR A 550 17.34 -47.35 1.94
CA TYR A 550 16.53 -47.92 0.87
C TYR A 550 16.22 -49.41 1.08
N GLU A 551 17.21 -50.23 1.43
CA GLU A 551 17.04 -51.68 1.63
C GLU A 551 16.09 -52.01 2.79
N ARG A 552 16.03 -51.14 3.82
CA ARG A 552 15.10 -51.28 4.95
C ARG A 552 13.65 -51.06 4.54
N TYR A 553 13.38 -50.00 3.77
CA TYR A 553 12.02 -49.55 3.49
C TYR A 553 11.49 -49.99 2.12
N ALA A 554 12.35 -50.44 1.20
CA ALA A 554 11.92 -50.95 -0.09
C ALA A 554 11.30 -52.35 0.03
N GLU A 555 10.05 -52.50 -0.42
CA GLU A 555 9.46 -53.84 -0.58
C GLU A 555 10.24 -54.62 -1.67
N GLN A 556 10.71 -55.83 -1.36
CA GLN A 556 11.55 -56.70 -2.21
C GLN A 556 10.89 -57.20 -3.52
N SER A 557 9.89 -56.51 -4.07
CA SER A 557 9.11 -57.00 -5.22
C SER A 557 8.73 -55.91 -6.24
N SER A 558 9.69 -55.11 -6.71
CA SER A 558 9.82 -54.63 -8.12
C SER A 558 10.78 -53.45 -8.24
N SER A 559 11.32 -53.22 -9.45
CA SER A 559 12.22 -52.11 -9.78
C SER A 559 11.58 -50.71 -9.79
N ASP A 560 10.29 -50.61 -9.44
CA ASP A 560 9.50 -49.37 -9.32
C ASP A 560 8.98 -49.17 -7.88
N ALA A 561 9.62 -49.78 -6.88
CA ALA A 561 9.18 -49.74 -5.48
C ALA A 561 9.01 -48.29 -4.98
N ARG A 562 7.76 -47.92 -4.73
CA ARG A 562 7.37 -46.62 -4.17
C ARG A 562 7.49 -46.71 -2.65
N LEU A 563 8.39 -45.90 -2.06
CA LEU A 563 8.45 -45.75 -0.62
C LEU A 563 7.35 -44.78 -0.18
N GLU A 564 6.66 -45.09 0.91
CA GLU A 564 5.65 -44.21 1.51
C GLU A 564 5.91 -44.06 3.00
N PHE A 565 5.89 -42.82 3.47
CA PHE A 565 6.11 -42.50 4.88
C PHE A 565 5.02 -41.57 5.41
N ASP A 566 4.46 -41.94 6.54
CA ASP A 566 3.52 -41.18 7.34
C ASP A 566 4.27 -40.46 8.47
N SER A 567 4.24 -39.13 8.46
CA SER A 567 4.92 -38.29 9.45
C SER A 567 3.95 -37.38 10.19
N PHE A 568 3.96 -37.49 11.53
CA PHE A 568 3.39 -36.49 12.42
C PHE A 568 4.51 -35.61 12.93
N TYR A 569 4.40 -34.29 12.82
CA TYR A 569 5.48 -33.40 13.21
C TYR A 569 4.98 -32.16 13.94
N ALA A 570 5.87 -31.61 14.76
CA ALA A 570 5.72 -30.31 15.40
C ALA A 570 6.79 -29.35 14.87
N THR A 571 6.44 -28.08 14.73
CA THR A 571 7.37 -27.01 14.37
C THR A 571 7.33 -25.90 15.40
N ALA A 572 8.48 -25.28 15.66
CA ALA A 572 8.58 -24.05 16.45
C ALA A 572 9.47 -23.07 15.70
N SER A 573 8.97 -21.87 15.45
CA SER A 573 9.72 -20.81 14.77
C SER A 573 9.69 -19.52 15.57
N TRP A 574 10.83 -18.85 15.66
CA TRP A 574 10.98 -17.52 16.24
C TRP A 574 11.51 -16.58 15.16
N SER A 575 10.83 -15.47 14.93
CA SER A 575 11.29 -14.42 14.03
C SER A 575 11.42 -13.10 14.78
N ARG A 576 12.55 -12.41 14.60
CA ARG A 576 12.79 -11.05 15.07
C ARG A 576 13.22 -10.14 13.92
N ILE A 577 12.42 -9.14 13.59
CA ILE A 577 12.67 -8.22 12.48
C ILE A 577 12.71 -6.79 13.02
N THR A 578 13.85 -6.11 12.90
CA THR A 578 14.05 -4.70 13.27
C THR A 578 14.51 -3.86 12.09
N LEU A 579 14.27 -4.34 10.86
CA LEU A 579 14.67 -3.66 9.63
C LEU A 579 13.93 -2.34 9.47
N ASN A 580 14.65 -1.31 9.01
CA ASN A 580 14.10 0.03 8.84
C ASN A 580 13.14 0.17 7.64
N ARG A 581 13.22 -0.74 6.65
CA ARG A 581 12.41 -0.75 5.41
C ARG A 581 12.14 -2.19 4.97
N GLY A 582 11.02 -2.43 4.29
CA GLY A 582 10.66 -3.75 3.76
C GLY A 582 11.34 -4.09 2.42
N VAL A 583 11.57 -3.08 1.58
CA VAL A 583 12.31 -3.20 0.31
C VAL A 583 13.60 -2.44 0.46
N PHE A 584 14.70 -3.04 0.02
CA PHE A 584 16.04 -2.47 0.14
C PHE A 584 16.34 -1.91 1.55
N PRO A 585 16.34 -2.76 2.60
CA PRO A 585 16.74 -2.34 3.94
C PRO A 585 18.17 -1.78 3.95
N THR A 586 18.44 -0.84 4.84
CA THR A 586 19.78 -0.23 5.02
C THR A 586 20.27 -0.28 6.46
N ASP A 587 19.39 -0.58 7.41
CA ASP A 587 19.71 -0.66 8.83
C ASP A 587 18.79 -1.68 9.52
N GLY A 588 19.31 -2.28 10.60
CA GLY A 588 18.59 -3.24 11.44
C GLY A 588 18.95 -4.70 11.18
N THR A 589 18.24 -5.59 11.88
CA THR A 589 18.51 -7.03 11.88
C THR A 589 17.26 -7.85 11.57
N GLU A 590 17.46 -8.99 10.93
CA GLU A 590 16.46 -10.04 10.74
C GLU A 590 17.03 -11.35 11.30
N ASN A 591 16.30 -11.98 12.21
CA ASN A 591 16.67 -13.26 12.82
C ASN A 591 15.49 -14.21 12.65
N SER A 592 15.75 -15.44 12.21
CA SER A 592 14.74 -16.48 12.09
C SER A 592 15.32 -17.81 12.54
N LEU A 593 14.77 -18.39 13.61
CA LEU A 593 15.06 -19.75 14.05
C LEU A 593 13.85 -20.63 13.74
N SER A 594 14.05 -21.76 13.08
CA SER A 594 13.01 -22.74 12.81
C SER A 594 13.45 -24.12 13.25
N LEU A 595 12.60 -24.79 14.02
CA LEU A 595 12.78 -26.14 14.53
C LEU A 595 11.64 -27.00 14.02
N LYS A 596 11.94 -28.20 13.52
CA LYS A 596 11.00 -29.25 13.14
C LYS A 596 11.40 -30.52 13.86
N VAL A 597 10.44 -31.22 14.43
CA VAL A 597 10.65 -32.52 15.07
C VAL A 597 9.46 -33.42 14.74
N THR A 598 9.73 -34.65 14.32
CA THR A 598 8.67 -35.65 14.16
C THR A 598 8.18 -36.18 15.49
N SER A 599 7.07 -36.91 15.50
CA SER A 599 6.58 -37.65 16.65
C SER A 599 7.15 -39.07 16.61
N PRO A 600 7.39 -39.73 17.76
CA PRO A 600 7.73 -41.16 17.82
C PRO A 600 6.72 -42.11 17.14
N ASN A 601 5.49 -41.65 16.87
CA ASN A 601 4.47 -42.43 16.14
C ASN A 601 4.56 -42.26 14.60
N SER A 602 5.60 -41.60 14.10
CA SER A 602 5.86 -41.44 12.66
C SER A 602 6.71 -42.60 12.14
N ASP A 603 6.62 -42.90 10.86
CA ASP A 603 7.46 -43.93 10.23
C ASP A 603 8.95 -43.56 10.24
N LEU A 604 9.26 -42.26 10.27
CA LEU A 604 10.61 -41.73 10.37
C LEU A 604 10.70 -40.75 11.53
N GLN A 605 11.74 -40.89 12.35
CA GLN A 605 11.97 -40.06 13.53
C GLN A 605 13.21 -39.18 13.36
N TYR A 606 13.03 -37.88 13.15
CA TYR A 606 14.10 -36.91 12.96
C TYR A 606 13.75 -35.51 13.48
N PHE A 607 14.79 -34.72 13.72
CA PHE A 607 14.66 -33.29 13.96
C PHE A 607 15.49 -32.51 12.95
N ARG A 608 15.09 -31.26 12.70
CA ARG A 608 15.77 -30.31 11.83
C ARG A 608 15.70 -28.92 12.46
N ALA A 609 16.84 -28.24 12.52
CA ALA A 609 16.99 -26.90 13.06
C ALA A 609 17.67 -26.01 12.03
N GLU A 610 17.14 -24.81 11.82
CA GLU A 610 17.68 -23.83 10.89
C GLU A 610 17.66 -22.43 11.52
N TYR A 611 18.78 -21.73 11.45
CA TYR A 611 18.91 -20.36 11.93
C TYR A 611 19.42 -19.44 10.81
N ASN A 612 18.64 -18.42 10.49
CA ASN A 612 18.96 -17.40 9.49
C ASN A 612 19.15 -16.04 10.18
N PHE A 613 20.22 -15.35 9.81
CA PHE A 613 20.60 -14.04 10.34
C PHE A 613 20.94 -13.09 9.20
N ARG A 614 20.35 -11.90 9.21
CA ARG A 614 20.74 -10.77 8.35
C ARG A 614 20.94 -9.53 9.19
N TYR A 615 21.99 -8.77 8.89
CA TYR A 615 22.29 -7.53 9.56
C TYR A 615 22.77 -6.49 8.57
N TYR A 616 22.08 -5.36 8.55
CA TYR A 616 22.42 -4.18 7.77
C TYR A 616 23.00 -3.13 8.72
N GLN A 617 24.18 -2.63 8.38
CA GLN A 617 24.86 -1.57 9.13
C GLN A 617 25.20 -0.44 8.15
N PRO A 618 24.57 0.74 8.26
CA PRO A 618 24.99 1.90 7.50
C PRO A 618 26.33 2.42 8.04
N PHE A 619 27.21 2.84 7.14
CA PHE A 619 28.53 3.42 7.47
C PHE A 619 28.56 4.95 7.31
N ASP A 620 27.52 5.54 6.74
CA ASP A 620 27.32 6.98 6.55
C ASP A 620 25.87 7.39 6.88
N ASP A 621 25.66 8.65 7.25
CA ASP A 621 24.35 9.19 7.66
C ASP A 621 23.31 9.17 6.52
N ASP A 622 23.77 9.26 5.27
CA ASP A 622 22.92 9.18 4.07
C ASP A 622 22.60 7.73 3.64
N HIS A 623 23.14 6.74 4.37
CA HIS A 623 22.97 5.31 4.12
C HIS A 623 23.39 4.88 2.69
N ASN A 624 24.38 5.54 2.09
CA ASN A 624 24.91 5.21 0.77
C ASN A 624 25.79 3.96 0.80
N TRP A 625 26.52 3.74 1.89
CA TRP A 625 27.42 2.63 2.13
C TRP A 625 26.86 1.78 3.26
N VAL A 626 26.44 0.56 2.93
CA VAL A 626 25.82 -0.34 3.90
C VAL A 626 26.54 -1.67 3.89
N GLY A 627 27.03 -2.09 5.05
CA GLY A 627 27.49 -3.46 5.26
C GLY A 627 26.29 -4.39 5.45
N LEU A 628 26.24 -5.49 4.70
CA LEU A 628 25.25 -6.55 4.86
C LEU A 628 25.97 -7.84 5.26
N THR A 629 25.63 -8.37 6.42
CA THR A 629 26.05 -9.72 6.83
C THR A 629 24.87 -10.66 6.72
N ARG A 630 25.01 -11.78 6.01
CA ARG A 630 24.03 -12.88 5.96
C ARG A 630 24.67 -14.16 6.48
N MET A 631 23.97 -14.90 7.33
CA MET A 631 24.41 -16.22 7.81
C MET A 631 23.22 -17.18 7.87
N SER A 632 23.47 -18.43 7.49
CA SER A 632 22.50 -19.52 7.61
C SER A 632 23.19 -20.74 8.20
N PHE A 633 22.63 -21.27 9.29
CA PHE A 633 23.10 -22.49 9.96
C PHE A 633 22.00 -23.53 9.89
N GLY A 634 22.35 -24.76 9.51
CA GLY A 634 21.43 -25.90 9.47
C GLY A 634 22.03 -27.09 10.19
N TYR A 635 21.22 -27.78 10.99
CA TYR A 635 21.57 -29.09 11.55
C TYR A 635 20.31 -29.93 11.74
N GLY A 636 20.38 -31.19 11.37
CA GLY A 636 19.32 -32.16 11.59
C GLY A 636 19.91 -33.55 11.77
N ASN A 637 19.20 -34.39 12.51
CA ASN A 637 19.56 -35.81 12.61
C ASN A 637 18.33 -36.64 12.95
N GLY A 638 18.42 -37.95 12.77
CA GLY A 638 17.42 -38.86 13.28
C GLY A 638 17.53 -39.03 14.80
N TYR A 639 16.48 -39.54 15.42
CA TYR A 639 16.50 -39.89 16.84
C TYR A 639 15.67 -41.15 17.08
N GLY A 640 16.05 -41.94 18.09
CA GLY A 640 15.45 -43.24 18.36
C GLY A 640 16.01 -44.33 17.44
N ASP A 641 15.40 -45.51 17.51
CA ASP A 641 15.81 -46.68 16.74
C ASP A 641 14.59 -47.45 16.22
N ASP A 642 14.81 -48.19 15.13
CA ASP A 642 13.87 -49.14 14.52
C ASP A 642 14.55 -50.51 14.41
N ASP A 643 14.18 -51.46 15.26
CA ASP A 643 14.79 -52.80 15.35
C ASP A 643 16.34 -52.79 15.43
N GLY A 644 16.91 -51.83 16.16
CA GLY A 644 18.37 -51.69 16.33
C GLY A 644 19.07 -50.90 15.22
N PHE A 645 18.34 -50.29 14.30
CA PHE A 645 18.86 -49.30 13.35
C PHE A 645 18.54 -47.88 13.85
N GLU A 646 19.57 -47.06 14.05
CA GLU A 646 19.37 -45.66 14.41
C GLU A 646 18.73 -44.92 13.24
N TYR A 647 17.69 -44.13 13.52
CA TYR A 647 17.14 -43.25 12.51
C TYR A 647 18.20 -42.23 12.08
N THR A 648 18.28 -41.95 10.79
CA THR A 648 19.08 -40.87 10.21
C THR A 648 18.16 -39.79 9.65
N LEU A 649 18.72 -38.61 9.35
CA LEU A 649 17.96 -37.58 8.65
C LEU A 649 17.58 -38.10 7.25
N PRO A 650 16.29 -38.10 6.86
CA PRO A 650 15.91 -38.52 5.52
C PRO A 650 16.59 -37.65 4.45
N PHE A 651 17.11 -38.26 3.39
CA PHE A 651 17.95 -37.55 2.41
C PHE A 651 17.24 -36.41 1.66
N TRP A 652 15.90 -36.41 1.62
CA TRP A 652 15.09 -35.32 1.06
C TRP A 652 14.88 -34.13 2.03
N GLU A 653 15.32 -34.26 3.29
CA GLU A 653 15.36 -33.18 4.29
C GLU A 653 16.77 -32.61 4.48
N ASN A 654 17.74 -33.07 3.68
CA ASN A 654 19.12 -32.59 3.70
C ASN A 654 19.20 -31.09 3.39
N PHE A 655 20.27 -30.46 3.89
CA PHE A 655 20.64 -29.10 3.56
C PHE A 655 21.53 -29.06 2.31
N TYR A 656 21.42 -27.95 1.58
CA TYR A 656 22.14 -27.71 0.32
C TYR A 656 22.73 -26.30 0.30
N GLY A 657 23.84 -26.13 -0.39
CA GLY A 657 24.50 -24.84 -0.61
C GLY A 657 24.95 -24.68 -2.06
N GLY A 658 25.22 -23.45 -2.49
CA GLY A 658 25.49 -23.08 -3.89
C GLY A 658 24.43 -22.16 -4.48
N GLY A 659 24.80 -21.41 -5.52
CA GLY A 659 23.91 -20.54 -6.29
C GLY A 659 23.61 -19.17 -5.67
N GLY A 660 22.61 -18.48 -6.21
CA GLY A 660 22.35 -17.05 -6.01
C GLY A 660 22.15 -16.63 -4.55
N ASP A 661 21.57 -17.50 -3.73
CA ASP A 661 21.17 -17.16 -2.36
C ASP A 661 22.27 -17.39 -1.31
N SER A 662 23.17 -18.36 -1.55
CA SER A 662 24.14 -18.82 -0.55
C SER A 662 25.61 -18.64 -0.97
N LEU A 663 25.98 -19.10 -2.17
CA LEU A 663 27.36 -19.08 -2.67
C LEU A 663 27.34 -18.77 -4.17
N ARG A 664 27.34 -17.48 -4.51
CA ARG A 664 27.37 -17.00 -5.90
C ARG A 664 28.71 -17.34 -6.55
N GLY A 665 28.75 -17.62 -7.85
CA GLY A 665 29.96 -18.11 -8.53
C GLY A 665 30.04 -19.64 -8.63
N PHE A 666 29.07 -20.35 -8.05
CA PHE A 666 28.93 -21.81 -8.12
C PHE A 666 27.48 -22.16 -8.49
N GLU A 667 27.30 -23.26 -9.20
CA GLU A 667 25.96 -23.75 -9.54
C GLU A 667 25.12 -24.03 -8.27
N GLN A 668 23.80 -23.90 -8.38
CA GLN A 668 22.87 -24.14 -7.28
C GLN A 668 22.94 -25.58 -6.76
N ASN A 669 22.85 -25.74 -5.43
CA ASN A 669 22.87 -27.02 -4.70
C ASN A 669 24.12 -27.88 -4.95
N ARG A 670 25.28 -27.28 -5.27
CA ARG A 670 26.51 -28.02 -5.56
C ARG A 670 27.47 -28.16 -4.39
N THR A 671 27.28 -27.43 -3.30
CA THR A 671 28.14 -27.55 -2.13
C THR A 671 27.75 -28.78 -1.31
N GLY A 672 28.75 -29.55 -0.87
CA GLY A 672 28.59 -30.67 0.06
C GLY A 672 28.76 -32.07 -0.52
N PRO A 673 28.28 -33.10 0.20
CA PRO A 673 28.46 -34.50 -0.13
C PRO A 673 27.91 -34.89 -1.51
N LYS A 674 28.62 -35.79 -2.20
CA LYS A 674 28.21 -36.38 -3.49
C LYS A 674 27.82 -37.83 -3.30
N GLY A 675 27.00 -38.36 -4.19
CA GLY A 675 26.61 -39.77 -4.16
C GLY A 675 27.79 -40.67 -4.53
N LEU A 676 28.02 -41.71 -3.73
CA LEU A 676 29.07 -42.70 -3.94
C LEU A 676 28.47 -44.02 -4.43
N ILE A 677 29.13 -44.64 -5.40
CA ILE A 677 28.81 -45.99 -5.88
C ILE A 677 30.07 -46.85 -5.74
N ARG A 678 29.99 -47.90 -4.93
CA ARG A 678 31.07 -48.89 -4.81
C ARG A 678 30.88 -49.98 -5.86
N ARG A 679 31.93 -50.26 -6.64
CA ARG A 679 31.91 -51.30 -7.68
C ARG A 679 32.91 -52.40 -7.35
N THR A 680 32.40 -53.62 -7.24
CA THR A 680 33.24 -54.80 -7.02
C THR A 680 34.11 -55.07 -8.24
N ASN A 681 35.41 -55.25 -8.00
CA ASN A 681 36.35 -55.59 -9.05
C ASN A 681 36.47 -57.10 -9.22
N TYR A 682 36.62 -57.54 -10.47
CA TYR A 682 36.71 -58.95 -10.83
C TYR A 682 38.01 -59.22 -11.57
N ILE A 683 38.63 -60.36 -11.26
CA ILE A 683 39.70 -60.94 -12.08
C ILE A 683 39.18 -62.14 -12.85
N GLN A 684 39.85 -62.46 -13.95
CA GLN A 684 39.52 -63.65 -14.73
C GLN A 684 39.88 -64.91 -13.93
N GLY A 685 38.86 -65.71 -13.62
CA GLY A 685 39.00 -67.01 -13.00
C GLY A 685 39.29 -68.13 -14.00
N PRO A 686 39.58 -69.35 -13.51
CA PRO A 686 39.75 -70.51 -14.38
C PRO A 686 38.47 -70.81 -15.18
N PRO A 687 38.56 -71.36 -16.40
CA PRO A 687 37.37 -71.66 -17.19
C PRO A 687 36.42 -72.63 -16.46
N ASP A 688 35.12 -72.45 -16.63
CA ASP A 688 34.11 -73.38 -16.12
C ASP A 688 34.14 -74.73 -16.85
N GLU A 689 33.26 -75.66 -16.48
CA GLU A 689 33.17 -76.99 -17.09
C GLU A 689 32.89 -76.95 -18.62
N ASN A 690 32.43 -75.82 -19.15
CA ASN A 690 32.16 -75.59 -20.57
C ASN A 690 33.27 -74.78 -21.27
N GLY A 691 34.35 -74.43 -20.57
CA GLY A 691 35.46 -73.64 -21.11
C GLY A 691 35.19 -72.14 -21.20
N LEU A 692 34.12 -71.64 -20.56
CA LEU A 692 33.82 -70.21 -20.49
C LEU A 692 34.63 -69.55 -19.37
N PRO A 693 35.20 -68.35 -19.59
CA PRO A 693 35.95 -67.66 -18.55
C PRO A 693 35.03 -67.30 -17.37
N THR A 694 35.40 -67.74 -16.17
CA THR A 694 34.73 -67.31 -14.94
C THR A 694 35.29 -65.99 -14.45
N GLN A 695 34.56 -65.31 -13.57
CA GLN A 695 35.04 -64.11 -12.88
C GLN A 695 35.12 -64.41 -11.38
N ILE A 696 36.22 -64.02 -10.76
CA ILE A 696 36.41 -64.09 -9.30
C ILE A 696 36.35 -62.66 -8.78
N ALA A 697 35.40 -62.37 -7.91
CA ALA A 697 35.35 -61.10 -7.19
C ALA A 697 36.60 -60.99 -6.30
N LEU A 698 37.30 -59.86 -6.40
CA LEU A 698 38.37 -59.52 -5.48
C LEU A 698 37.78 -59.15 -4.10
N GLY A 699 38.64 -59.11 -3.07
CA GLY A 699 38.24 -58.64 -1.75
C GLY A 699 37.77 -57.19 -1.78
N PRO A 700 36.93 -56.75 -0.81
CA PRO A 700 36.36 -55.40 -0.79
C PRO A 700 37.41 -54.27 -0.84
N GLU A 701 38.64 -54.54 -0.39
CA GLU A 701 39.80 -53.64 -0.47
C GLU A 701 40.24 -53.30 -1.89
N HIS A 702 39.84 -54.11 -2.88
CA HIS A 702 40.14 -53.90 -4.29
C HIS A 702 39.00 -53.25 -5.06
N ASP A 703 37.90 -52.89 -4.39
CA ASP A 703 36.78 -52.25 -5.06
C ASP A 703 37.15 -50.85 -5.57
N THR A 704 36.38 -50.40 -6.56
CA THR A 704 36.50 -49.03 -7.09
C THR A 704 35.37 -48.17 -6.58
N LEU A 705 35.65 -46.89 -6.35
CA LEU A 705 34.69 -45.90 -5.91
C LEU A 705 34.37 -44.95 -7.06
N ASP A 706 33.11 -44.86 -7.42
CA ASP A 706 32.60 -43.93 -8.43
C ASP A 706 31.87 -42.78 -7.72
N VAL A 707 32.37 -41.56 -7.90
CA VAL A 707 31.84 -40.34 -7.26
C VAL A 707 30.98 -39.59 -8.27
N LEU A 708 29.68 -39.50 -8.02
CA LEU A 708 28.75 -38.79 -8.91
C LEU A 708 28.88 -37.27 -8.76
N ARG A 709 29.90 -36.73 -9.42
CA ARG A 709 30.34 -35.32 -9.37
C ARG A 709 29.22 -34.31 -9.66
N ARG A 710 28.34 -34.63 -10.63
CA ARG A 710 27.28 -33.74 -11.15
C ARG A 710 25.94 -33.81 -10.42
N ARG A 711 25.85 -34.47 -9.26
CA ARG A 711 24.62 -34.49 -8.45
C ARG A 711 25.02 -34.41 -6.97
N ALA A 712 24.38 -33.52 -6.22
CA ALA A 712 24.65 -33.42 -4.78
C ALA A 712 23.66 -34.30 -4.00
N LEU A 713 24.17 -34.98 -2.98
CA LEU A 713 23.32 -35.68 -2.01
C LEU A 713 22.81 -34.71 -0.92
N GLY A 714 23.58 -33.66 -0.65
CA GLY A 714 23.36 -32.78 0.49
C GLY A 714 23.91 -33.39 1.78
N GLY A 715 23.74 -32.67 2.88
CA GLY A 715 24.22 -33.10 4.19
C GLY A 715 23.22 -32.79 5.29
N ASN A 716 23.42 -33.41 6.45
CA ASN A 716 22.60 -33.19 7.62
C ASN A 716 23.02 -31.92 8.41
N ALA A 717 24.11 -31.26 7.99
CA ALA A 717 24.60 -30.01 8.54
C ALA A 717 25.04 -29.02 7.45
N MET A 718 24.86 -27.73 7.72
CA MET A 718 25.17 -26.64 6.79
C MET A 718 25.61 -25.36 7.51
N PHE A 719 26.54 -24.65 6.90
CA PHE A 719 26.90 -23.28 7.22
C PHE A 719 27.11 -22.45 5.96
N ASN A 720 26.31 -21.39 5.79
CA ASN A 720 26.49 -20.39 4.75
C ASN A 720 26.73 -19.02 5.41
N ALA A 721 27.65 -18.24 4.85
CA ALA A 721 27.91 -16.87 5.28
C ALA A 721 28.23 -15.98 4.08
N SER A 722 27.72 -14.76 4.09
CA SER A 722 27.98 -13.75 3.08
C SER A 722 28.23 -12.41 3.76
N ILE A 723 29.29 -11.72 3.34
CA ILE A 723 29.55 -10.33 3.72
C ILE A 723 29.48 -9.51 2.44
N GLU A 724 28.58 -8.53 2.42
CA GLU A 724 28.40 -7.64 1.28
C GLU A 724 28.61 -6.17 1.68
N LEU A 725 29.16 -5.40 0.76
CA LEU A 725 29.19 -3.96 0.81
C LEU A 725 28.27 -3.42 -0.27
N ILE A 726 27.14 -2.85 0.13
CA ILE A 726 26.23 -2.11 -0.73
C ILE A 726 26.79 -0.70 -0.88
N PHE A 727 26.83 -0.19 -2.12
CA PHE A 727 27.36 1.13 -2.44
C PHE A 727 26.55 1.80 -3.56
N PRO A 728 26.64 3.15 -3.70
CA PRO A 728 25.91 3.88 -4.73
C PRO A 728 26.32 3.46 -6.13
N THR A 729 25.34 3.29 -7.03
CA THR A 729 25.63 2.88 -8.40
C THR A 729 26.34 4.02 -9.16
N PRO A 730 27.60 3.83 -9.59
CA PRO A 730 28.50 4.93 -9.98
C PRO A 730 28.13 5.65 -11.30
N PHE A 731 27.17 5.13 -12.06
CA PHE A 731 26.81 5.64 -13.39
C PHE A 731 25.36 6.13 -13.48
N VAL A 732 24.65 6.25 -12.36
CA VAL A 732 23.22 6.60 -12.30
C VAL A 732 22.98 7.73 -11.31
N GLY A 733 22.04 8.63 -11.61
CA GLY A 733 21.72 9.76 -10.74
C GLY A 733 20.99 9.34 -9.45
N GLU A 734 21.03 10.22 -8.44
CA GLU A 734 20.47 9.98 -7.09
C GLU A 734 18.99 9.59 -7.08
N SER A 735 18.22 10.03 -8.08
CA SER A 735 16.80 9.69 -8.25
C SER A 735 16.53 8.19 -8.45
N THR A 736 17.56 7.38 -8.67
CA THR A 736 17.46 5.94 -8.96
C THR A 736 17.80 5.07 -7.74
N ARG A 737 18.21 5.70 -6.62
CA ARG A 737 18.61 5.04 -5.35
C ARG A 737 17.58 4.08 -4.77
N GLY A 738 16.28 4.33 -5.01
CA GLY A 738 15.19 3.47 -4.53
C GLY A 738 14.92 2.25 -5.42
N THR A 739 15.54 2.17 -6.60
CA THR A 739 15.19 1.17 -7.63
C THR A 739 16.36 0.27 -8.01
N ILE A 740 17.60 0.74 -7.88
CA ILE A 740 18.80 -0.04 -8.19
C ILE A 740 19.67 -0.14 -6.94
N ARG A 741 20.19 -1.34 -6.68
CA ARG A 741 21.12 -1.63 -5.59
C ARG A 741 22.31 -2.40 -6.14
N THR A 742 23.50 -1.86 -5.94
CA THR A 742 24.77 -2.51 -6.26
C THR A 742 25.48 -2.96 -5.01
N SER A 743 26.03 -4.18 -5.01
CA SER A 743 26.86 -4.67 -3.92
C SER A 743 28.10 -5.42 -4.41
N ALA A 744 29.15 -5.43 -3.60
CA ALA A 744 30.27 -6.34 -3.72
C ALA A 744 30.19 -7.35 -2.58
N PHE A 745 30.49 -8.62 -2.82
CA PHE A 745 30.27 -9.67 -1.83
C PHE A 745 31.47 -10.62 -1.71
N ILE A 746 31.54 -11.28 -0.55
CA ILE A 746 32.33 -12.47 -0.30
C ILE A 746 31.39 -13.51 0.31
N ASP A 747 31.28 -14.67 -0.32
CA ASP A 747 30.40 -15.75 0.11
C ASP A 747 31.23 -16.97 0.52
N VAL A 748 30.74 -17.71 1.51
CA VAL A 748 31.30 -18.96 2.00
C VAL A 748 30.16 -19.95 2.24
N SER A 749 30.31 -21.18 1.78
CA SER A 749 29.35 -22.26 2.03
C SER A 749 30.06 -23.55 2.36
N SER A 750 29.56 -24.25 3.38
CA SER A 750 29.97 -25.60 3.76
C SER A 750 28.73 -26.43 4.06
N VAL A 751 28.67 -27.62 3.50
CA VAL A 751 27.62 -28.62 3.75
C VAL A 751 28.33 -29.94 3.97
N TRP A 752 27.97 -30.66 5.02
CA TRP A 752 28.64 -31.91 5.39
C TRP A 752 27.64 -32.89 6.02
N ASP A 753 28.03 -34.15 6.07
CA ASP A 753 27.26 -35.24 6.64
C ASP A 753 27.99 -35.79 7.87
N THR A 754 27.45 -35.54 9.07
CA THR A 754 28.10 -35.95 10.32
C THR A 754 28.17 -37.46 10.53
N GLU A 755 27.35 -38.23 9.81
CA GLU A 755 27.32 -39.69 9.90
C GLU A 755 28.21 -40.37 8.86
N PHE A 756 28.88 -39.59 8.00
CA PHE A 756 29.71 -40.14 6.94
C PHE A 756 31.00 -40.79 7.48
N ASN A 757 31.21 -42.07 7.17
CA ASN A 757 32.40 -42.82 7.56
C ASN A 757 33.47 -42.81 6.45
N TYR A 758 34.39 -41.84 6.50
CA TYR A 758 35.45 -41.71 5.49
C TYR A 758 36.45 -42.88 5.47
N ASP A 759 36.70 -43.52 6.62
CA ASP A 759 37.66 -44.61 6.73
C ASP A 759 37.28 -45.85 5.91
N GLU A 760 35.99 -46.02 5.60
CA GLU A 760 35.50 -47.12 4.75
C GLU A 760 35.90 -46.97 3.28
N TYR A 761 36.08 -45.73 2.80
CA TYR A 761 36.22 -45.44 1.38
C TYR A 761 37.60 -44.87 0.99
N LYS A 762 38.35 -44.31 1.94
CA LYS A 762 39.60 -43.56 1.68
C LYS A 762 40.69 -44.36 0.94
N ASP A 763 40.72 -45.68 1.13
CA ASP A 763 41.75 -46.56 0.56
C ASP A 763 41.31 -47.19 -0.78
N LEU A 764 40.07 -46.95 -1.22
CA LEU A 764 39.54 -47.47 -2.48
C LEU A 764 40.06 -46.68 -3.69
N GLN A 765 40.18 -47.35 -4.84
CA GLN A 765 40.58 -46.69 -6.07
C GLN A 765 39.41 -45.88 -6.64
N VAL A 766 39.56 -44.55 -6.70
CA VAL A 766 38.54 -43.66 -7.27
C VAL A 766 38.56 -43.72 -8.81
N VAL A 767 37.40 -43.96 -9.41
CA VAL A 767 37.18 -44.01 -10.86
C VAL A 767 37.40 -42.62 -11.46
N GLU A 768 38.03 -42.55 -12.63
CA GLU A 768 38.26 -41.30 -13.39
C GLU A 768 39.07 -40.19 -12.66
N GLY A 769 39.64 -40.48 -11.48
CA GLY A 769 40.40 -39.51 -10.71
C GLY A 769 39.57 -38.33 -10.20
N THR A 770 38.25 -38.52 -10.05
CA THR A 770 37.36 -37.49 -9.51
C THR A 770 37.77 -37.10 -8.08
N PRO A 771 37.75 -35.81 -7.72
CA PRO A 771 38.03 -35.41 -6.35
C PRO A 771 37.06 -36.06 -5.34
N PHE A 772 37.63 -36.69 -4.32
CA PHE A 772 36.92 -37.29 -3.19
C PHE A 772 37.53 -36.75 -1.89
N TRP A 773 36.68 -36.39 -0.94
CA TRP A 773 37.08 -35.79 0.33
C TRP A 773 36.23 -36.36 1.46
N ASP A 774 36.67 -36.16 2.70
CA ASP A 774 35.93 -36.55 3.89
C ASP A 774 34.63 -35.72 4.01
N TYR A 775 33.50 -36.31 3.64
CA TYR A 775 32.20 -35.64 3.71
C TYR A 775 31.72 -35.33 5.13
N SER A 776 32.41 -35.81 6.17
CA SER A 776 32.14 -35.44 7.57
C SER A 776 32.88 -34.18 8.03
N ASP A 777 33.92 -33.74 7.30
CA ASP A 777 34.73 -32.58 7.69
C ASP A 777 34.07 -31.25 7.25
N PRO A 778 33.65 -30.38 8.20
CA PRO A 778 33.10 -29.05 7.88
C PRO A 778 34.14 -28.11 7.24
N GLY A 779 35.44 -28.45 7.31
CA GLY A 779 36.56 -27.73 6.67
C GLY A 779 36.56 -27.77 5.15
N ASN A 780 35.69 -28.60 4.54
CA ASN A 780 35.44 -28.68 3.10
C ASN A 780 34.50 -27.56 2.59
N TYR A 781 34.77 -26.32 3.02
CA TYR A 781 34.03 -25.15 2.57
C TYR A 781 34.51 -24.67 1.20
N GLN A 782 33.59 -24.06 0.47
CA GLN A 782 33.83 -23.32 -0.77
C GLN A 782 33.62 -21.84 -0.51
N ALA A 783 34.32 -20.99 -1.25
CA ALA A 783 34.26 -19.55 -1.08
C ALA A 783 34.36 -18.83 -2.43
N SER A 784 33.71 -17.68 -2.55
CA SER A 784 33.74 -16.82 -3.73
C SER A 784 33.73 -15.35 -3.35
N TYR A 785 34.04 -14.50 -4.31
CA TYR A 785 33.86 -13.06 -4.22
C TYR A 785 33.31 -12.52 -5.53
N GLY A 786 32.63 -11.38 -5.49
CA GLY A 786 31.99 -10.88 -6.69
C GLY A 786 31.26 -9.56 -6.53
N ALA A 787 30.45 -9.25 -7.53
CA ALA A 787 29.57 -8.10 -7.54
C ALA A 787 28.14 -8.51 -7.91
N SER A 788 27.15 -7.86 -7.31
CA SER A 788 25.74 -8.07 -7.61
C SER A 788 25.05 -6.75 -7.94
N LEU A 789 24.04 -6.84 -8.80
CA LEU A 789 23.16 -5.74 -9.16
C LEU A 789 21.72 -6.22 -9.03
N GLN A 790 20.96 -5.54 -8.18
CA GLN A 790 19.53 -5.72 -8.03
C GLN A 790 18.82 -4.51 -8.63
N TRP A 791 17.84 -4.75 -9.49
CA TRP A 791 17.04 -3.70 -10.11
C TRP A 791 15.55 -4.04 -10.00
N LEU A 792 14.80 -3.17 -9.33
CA LEU A 792 13.35 -3.18 -9.30
C LEU A 792 12.84 -2.57 -10.60
N SER A 793 12.59 -3.43 -11.59
CA SER A 793 12.01 -3.03 -12.87
C SER A 793 10.48 -3.04 -12.83
N PRO A 794 9.79 -2.40 -13.78
CA PRO A 794 8.34 -2.52 -13.93
C PRO A 794 7.85 -3.98 -14.10
N MET A 795 8.73 -4.88 -14.55
CA MET A 795 8.44 -6.30 -14.78
C MET A 795 8.78 -7.19 -13.57
N GLY A 796 9.20 -6.60 -12.44
CA GLY A 796 9.63 -7.30 -11.24
C GLY A 796 11.10 -7.11 -10.91
N ALA A 797 11.54 -7.74 -9.82
CA ALA A 797 12.92 -7.68 -9.37
C ALA A 797 13.84 -8.48 -10.29
N LEU A 798 14.94 -7.86 -10.68
CA LEU A 798 16.01 -8.43 -11.47
C LEU A 798 17.23 -8.49 -10.59
N THR A 799 17.79 -9.69 -10.39
CA THR A 799 19.05 -9.86 -9.67
C THR A 799 20.07 -10.46 -10.62
N PHE A 800 21.20 -9.79 -10.76
CA PHE A 800 22.37 -10.28 -11.50
C PHE A 800 23.52 -10.41 -10.53
N SER A 801 24.28 -11.50 -10.64
CA SER A 801 25.51 -11.63 -9.88
C SER A 801 26.63 -12.21 -10.71
N LEU A 802 27.82 -11.64 -10.53
CA LEU A 802 29.06 -12.10 -11.12
C LEU A 802 29.97 -12.54 -9.98
N GLY A 803 30.15 -13.86 -9.83
CA GLY A 803 30.92 -14.46 -8.75
C GLY A 803 32.16 -15.20 -9.28
N PHE A 804 33.28 -15.06 -8.57
CA PHE A 804 34.53 -15.74 -8.88
C PHE A 804 34.96 -16.60 -7.69
N PRO A 805 35.39 -17.85 -7.91
CA PRO A 805 35.79 -18.74 -6.83
C PRO A 805 37.08 -18.24 -6.16
N LEU A 806 37.05 -18.13 -4.84
CA LEU A 806 38.21 -17.91 -3.98
C LEU A 806 38.82 -19.25 -3.54
N ARG A 807 37.95 -20.21 -3.21
CA ARG A 807 38.31 -21.60 -2.90
C ARG A 807 37.27 -22.51 -3.53
N SER A 808 37.72 -23.37 -4.43
CA SER A 808 36.89 -24.36 -5.12
C SER A 808 37.44 -25.75 -4.81
N LEU A 809 36.58 -26.66 -4.36
CA LEU A 809 36.93 -28.08 -4.22
C LEU A 809 36.86 -28.79 -5.57
N ASP A 810 36.07 -28.23 -6.49
CA ASP A 810 35.77 -28.81 -7.78
C ASP A 810 35.46 -27.70 -8.80
N SER A 811 36.40 -27.46 -9.71
CA SER A 811 36.28 -26.40 -10.71
C SER A 811 35.21 -26.62 -11.77
N GLU A 812 34.66 -27.83 -11.89
CA GLU A 812 33.57 -28.10 -12.84
C GLU A 812 32.20 -27.66 -12.32
N LEU A 813 32.10 -27.21 -11.05
CA LEU A 813 30.87 -26.74 -10.41
C LEU A 813 30.76 -25.21 -10.36
N GLU A 814 31.74 -24.52 -10.94
CA GLU A 814 31.80 -23.05 -10.98
C GLU A 814 30.81 -22.49 -12.00
N ASP A 815 30.02 -21.50 -11.58
CA ASP A 815 29.09 -20.77 -12.45
C ASP A 815 29.21 -19.27 -12.20
N GLN A 816 29.97 -18.61 -13.07
CA GLN A 816 30.44 -17.25 -12.81
C GLN A 816 29.34 -16.20 -12.92
N PHE A 817 28.29 -16.45 -13.70
CA PHE A 817 27.23 -15.48 -13.94
C PHE A 817 25.87 -16.09 -13.67
N THR A 818 25.19 -15.58 -12.65
CA THR A 818 23.84 -16.02 -12.31
C THR A 818 22.86 -14.87 -12.41
N PHE A 819 21.62 -15.19 -12.78
CA PHE A 819 20.57 -14.19 -12.90
C PHE A 819 19.19 -14.74 -12.56
N ASN A 820 18.36 -13.87 -12.02
CA ASN A 820 16.97 -14.18 -11.72
C ASN A 820 16.07 -12.98 -12.06
N ILE A 821 14.96 -13.26 -12.73
CA ILE A 821 14.00 -12.28 -13.22
C ILE A 821 12.62 -12.61 -12.67
N GLY A 822 11.99 -11.68 -11.96
CA GLY A 822 10.55 -11.70 -11.70
C GLY A 822 10.07 -12.74 -10.68
N THR A 823 10.95 -13.55 -10.08
CA THR A 823 10.58 -14.37 -8.93
C THR A 823 10.37 -13.44 -7.72
N THR A 824 9.16 -13.46 -7.17
CA THR A 824 8.82 -12.77 -5.92
C THR A 824 9.73 -13.26 -4.78
N PHE A 825 10.37 -12.31 -4.09
CA PHE A 825 11.29 -12.50 -2.97
C PHE A 825 10.67 -13.23 -1.77
#